data_AF-A0A1H6MTI0-F1
#
_entry.id   AF-A0A1H6MTI0-F1
#
_cell.length_a   1.000
_cell.length_b   1.000
_cell.length_c   1.000
_cell.angle_alpha   90.00
_cell.angle_beta   90.00
_cell.angle_gamma   90.00
#
_symmetry.space_group_name_H-M   'P 1'
#
loop_
_entity.id
_entity.type
_entity.pdbx_description
1 polymer ?
#
loop_
_entity_poly.entity_id
_entity_poly.type
_entity_poly.pdbx_seq_one_letter_code
_entity_poly.pdbx_strand_id
1 'polypeptide(L)'
;MPAPAFYRSMRASQRGMAATLMILFVGMAVSVTALSMMYGIGGAQQQQMAAHATSPAESRVWSGVEWVRLYLQGQMTQDSTLANITVGNLPISATGLSAQIASKVPSGGSTLVTTTITATNNLATNTLQVVYVLTPASTTAPATSAAPLPALQFNGDFNYSGGSLSITNGTALANIVVNGVLTISNGAKAYVSGCAKAGINLSGGGIADNSTLNTEGTFSMSSSSAPVNLTVGAKSINITQSGGSYVSIQAGAFRANVLSGGSTIGTALVGGTKNTDNTITAASTGTALITLTSGAVYTLDLSKATQSAGALSTSGAQLISGTGTLPASISLSYNSVYGGDINFLTGTVGTFWGNTMALSGYSATYNTLKANSDVSIITANVGKLQGGGNLSVTQWNTPTFSTASQIAGKVLNQDGTPYTGNTIANLTPNIAGASPGLPGVPYCNVSATTVDVTPLKSQANYVFSFSGNTPMLTIQNVKTAAGTTVSAGPYNLATTDLRTLLGANFMICNYGNSTCGNGATPSGGWNLTGITAFPPGVLWFDGSVTFNGVQGMSRLTNTVLSTKDVTLTSSGMVPLYSPNFSGYSNLCTGSFYPTNLCNKSASPPGLATWTDSSNVSHSGLPIGNIAIEANGGLSTSGWTLYGNVILGGLVNTSGATTNIKGSLTTGNNGSSTTTISQGGIAIDVSGVTTDQSITNPPTTSTGSTSGSGSSTQATTRVRWVRAY
;
A
#
# COMPACT_ATOMS: atom_id res chain seq x y z
N MET A 1 -46.65 111.81 -38.77
CA MET A 1 -47.16 110.84 -39.76
C MET A 1 -46.05 109.87 -40.09
N PRO A 2 -46.25 108.54 -40.19
CA PRO A 2 -47.28 107.62 -39.63
C PRO A 2 -46.67 106.70 -38.52
N ALA A 3 -47.34 106.08 -37.53
CA ALA A 3 -48.70 105.55 -37.30
C ALA A 3 -48.93 104.11 -37.86
N PRO A 4 -49.70 103.24 -37.18
CA PRO A 4 -49.17 102.10 -36.41
C PRO A 4 -49.97 100.77 -36.57
N ALA A 5 -49.59 99.71 -35.84
CA ALA A 5 -50.54 98.79 -35.21
C ALA A 5 -49.88 98.01 -34.06
N PHE A 6 -50.26 98.37 -32.83
CA PHE A 6 -49.95 97.68 -31.58
C PHE A 6 -51.06 96.66 -31.27
N TYR A 7 -50.69 95.45 -30.83
CA TYR A 7 -51.59 94.55 -30.10
C TYR A 7 -51.05 94.30 -28.68
N ARG A 8 -51.97 94.40 -27.71
CA ARG A 8 -51.76 94.42 -26.25
C ARG A 8 -51.26 93.10 -25.68
N SER A 9 -50.42 93.23 -24.65
CA SER A 9 -50.19 92.24 -23.59
C SER A 9 -51.31 92.28 -22.55
N MET A 10 -51.82 91.12 -22.17
CA MET A 10 -52.36 90.84 -20.83
C MET A 10 -51.70 89.55 -20.32
N ARG A 11 -51.06 89.68 -19.15
CA ARG A 11 -50.51 88.60 -18.32
C ARG A 11 -51.63 87.86 -17.58
N ALA A 12 -51.17 86.78 -16.93
CA ALA A 12 -51.76 86.03 -15.82
C ALA A 12 -52.55 84.80 -16.29
N SER A 13 -52.34 83.60 -15.78
CA SER A 13 -51.66 83.13 -14.57
C SER A 13 -51.53 81.63 -14.75
N GLN A 14 -50.32 81.04 -14.60
CA GLN A 14 -50.09 79.61 -14.31
C GLN A 14 -48.60 79.26 -14.52
N ARG A 15 -47.70 79.88 -13.75
CA ARG A 15 -46.29 79.44 -13.66
C ARG A 15 -45.85 79.08 -12.23
N GLY A 16 -46.72 79.30 -11.24
CA GLY A 16 -46.51 78.79 -9.87
C GLY A 16 -46.92 77.33 -9.72
N MET A 17 -48.12 76.96 -10.20
CA MET A 17 -48.71 75.63 -9.94
C MET A 17 -47.93 74.47 -10.55
N ALA A 18 -47.42 74.60 -11.79
CA ALA A 18 -46.70 73.51 -12.45
C ALA A 18 -45.32 73.23 -11.83
N ALA A 19 -44.61 74.28 -11.40
CA ALA A 19 -43.33 74.14 -10.71
C ALA A 19 -43.51 73.55 -9.30
N THR A 20 -44.54 73.98 -8.56
CA THR A 20 -44.87 73.37 -7.27
C THR A 20 -45.35 71.93 -7.39
N LEU A 21 -46.12 71.60 -8.44
CA LEU A 21 -46.54 70.22 -8.72
C LEU A 21 -45.35 69.32 -9.10
N MET A 22 -44.42 69.80 -9.93
CA MET A 22 -43.20 69.06 -10.26
C MET A 22 -42.34 68.80 -9.01
N ILE A 23 -42.14 69.81 -8.15
CA ILE A 23 -41.38 69.64 -6.90
C ILE A 23 -42.11 68.68 -5.95
N LEU A 24 -43.44 68.75 -5.88
CA LEU A 24 -44.24 67.84 -5.06
C LEU A 24 -44.17 66.39 -5.57
N PHE A 25 -44.25 66.18 -6.89
CA PHE A 25 -44.12 64.86 -7.50
C PHE A 25 -42.71 64.29 -7.35
N VAL A 26 -41.67 65.12 -7.49
CA VAL A 26 -40.29 64.68 -7.24
C VAL A 26 -40.09 64.34 -5.76
N GLY A 27 -40.61 65.15 -4.84
CA GLY A 27 -40.57 64.86 -3.41
C GLY A 27 -41.30 63.57 -3.04
N MET A 28 -42.48 63.33 -3.63
CA MET A 28 -43.26 62.10 -3.42
C MET A 28 -42.55 60.88 -4.03
N ALA A 29 -41.97 61.01 -5.22
CA ALA A 29 -41.20 59.94 -5.87
C ALA A 29 -39.97 59.54 -5.03
N VAL A 30 -39.22 60.51 -4.50
CA VAL A 30 -38.08 60.24 -3.62
C VAL A 30 -38.54 59.56 -2.31
N SER A 31 -39.67 59.99 -1.74
CA SER A 31 -40.23 59.39 -0.53
C SER A 31 -40.67 57.93 -0.75
N VAL A 32 -41.35 57.65 -1.86
CA VAL A 32 -41.79 56.29 -2.23
C VAL A 32 -40.58 55.39 -2.53
N THR A 33 -39.53 55.92 -3.15
CA THR A 33 -38.30 55.18 -3.43
C THR A 33 -37.56 54.84 -2.13
N ALA A 34 -37.46 55.79 -1.19
CA ALA A 34 -36.85 55.57 0.11
C ALA A 34 -37.64 54.55 0.96
N LEU A 35 -38.97 54.63 0.98
CA LEU A 35 -39.83 53.65 1.66
C LEU A 35 -39.72 52.26 1.03
N SER A 36 -39.62 52.17 -0.30
CA SER A 36 -39.42 50.91 -1.02
C SER A 36 -38.06 50.29 -0.72
N MET A 37 -37.00 51.10 -0.60
CA MET A 37 -35.68 50.64 -0.16
C MET A 37 -35.69 50.21 1.31
N MET A 38 -36.39 50.91 2.20
CA MET A 38 -36.52 50.53 3.61
C MET A 38 -37.29 49.21 3.78
N TYR A 39 -38.39 49.01 3.04
CA TYR A 39 -39.09 47.73 3.01
C TYR A 39 -38.24 46.61 2.39
N GLY A 40 -37.47 46.92 1.35
CA GLY A 40 -36.50 45.98 0.77
C GLY A 40 -35.40 45.57 1.75
N ILE A 41 -34.88 46.50 2.55
CA ILE A 41 -33.87 46.24 3.58
C ILE A 41 -34.47 45.42 4.74
N GLY A 42 -35.68 45.77 5.20
CA GLY A 42 -36.39 44.99 6.23
C GLY A 42 -36.69 43.56 5.77
N GLY A 43 -37.12 43.39 4.52
CA GLY A 43 -37.31 42.08 3.90
C GLY A 43 -36.01 41.30 3.74
N ALA A 44 -34.93 41.95 3.30
CA ALA A 44 -33.60 41.32 3.19
C ALA A 44 -33.04 40.93 4.56
N GLN A 45 -33.22 41.75 5.60
CA GLN A 45 -32.82 41.43 6.97
C GLN A 45 -33.63 40.27 7.55
N GLN A 46 -34.94 40.21 7.28
CA GLN A 46 -35.78 39.07 7.70
C GLN A 46 -35.40 37.78 6.95
N GLN A 47 -35.14 37.85 5.65
CA GLN A 47 -34.65 36.71 4.86
C GLN A 47 -33.26 36.25 5.32
N GLN A 48 -32.37 37.18 5.64
CA GLN A 48 -31.03 36.88 6.15
C GLN A 48 -31.08 36.28 7.56
N MET A 49 -31.95 36.77 8.45
CA MET A 49 -32.16 36.16 9.78
C MET A 49 -32.82 34.78 9.68
N ALA A 50 -33.79 34.59 8.77
CA ALA A 50 -34.38 33.28 8.51
C ALA A 50 -33.34 32.28 7.98
N ALA A 51 -32.51 32.68 7.00
CA ALA A 51 -31.42 31.86 6.48
C ALA A 51 -30.34 31.56 7.53
N HIS A 52 -30.02 32.52 8.41
CA HIS A 52 -29.09 32.33 9.54
C HIS A 52 -29.68 31.46 10.66
N ALA A 53 -31.00 31.37 10.80
CA ALA A 53 -31.67 30.52 11.80
C ALA A 53 -31.92 29.09 11.28
N THR A 54 -32.18 28.90 9.99
CA THR A 54 -32.38 27.59 9.37
C THR A 54 -31.08 26.81 9.23
N SER A 55 -29.98 27.44 8.83
CA SER A 55 -28.69 26.75 8.60
C SER A 55 -28.16 26.01 9.85
N PRO A 56 -28.22 26.58 11.07
CA PRO A 56 -27.84 25.87 12.29
C PRO A 56 -28.84 24.77 12.69
N ALA A 57 -30.14 24.94 12.43
CA ALA A 57 -31.14 23.89 12.68
C ALA A 57 -30.96 22.71 11.71
N GLU A 58 -30.64 22.98 10.44
CA GLU A 58 -30.26 22.00 9.42
C GLU A 58 -29.00 21.22 9.81
N SER A 59 -27.93 21.93 10.17
CA SER A 59 -26.68 21.28 10.60
C SER A 59 -26.87 20.40 11.84
N ARG A 60 -27.71 20.83 12.78
CA ARG A 60 -28.02 20.07 14.00
C ARG A 60 -28.91 18.86 13.74
N VAL A 61 -29.91 18.95 12.85
CA VAL A 61 -30.74 17.79 12.52
C VAL A 61 -29.91 16.71 11.81
N TRP A 62 -28.96 17.10 10.94
CA TRP A 62 -28.00 16.18 10.31
C TRP A 62 -27.03 15.56 11.31
N SER A 63 -26.59 16.33 12.31
CA SER A 63 -25.86 15.76 13.44
C SER A 63 -26.72 14.71 14.15
N GLY A 64 -28.00 14.99 14.40
CA GLY A 64 -28.94 14.02 14.95
C GLY A 64 -29.10 12.74 14.14
N VAL A 65 -29.10 12.83 12.79
CA VAL A 65 -29.12 11.67 11.89
C VAL A 65 -27.94 10.73 12.17
N GLU A 66 -26.76 11.29 12.39
CA GLU A 66 -25.54 10.53 12.65
C GLU A 66 -25.50 9.95 14.08
N TRP A 67 -25.98 10.70 15.07
CA TRP A 67 -26.12 10.17 16.44
C TRP A 67 -27.06 8.97 16.52
N VAL A 68 -28.20 9.03 15.84
CA VAL A 68 -29.14 7.91 15.74
C VAL A 68 -28.49 6.73 15.00
N ARG A 69 -27.72 6.97 13.93
CA ARG A 69 -26.98 5.91 13.22
C ARG A 69 -26.01 5.18 14.15
N LEU A 70 -25.23 5.92 14.92
CA LEU A 70 -24.25 5.37 15.86
C LEU A 70 -24.91 4.62 17.01
N TYR A 71 -26.03 5.14 17.53
CA TYR A 71 -26.82 4.45 18.54
C TYR A 71 -27.32 3.10 18.03
N LEU A 72 -27.98 3.08 16.87
CA LEU A 72 -28.51 1.86 16.26
C LEU A 72 -27.40 0.85 15.96
N GLN A 73 -26.24 1.33 15.49
CA GLN A 73 -25.04 0.50 15.30
C GLN A 73 -24.52 -0.11 16.60
N GLY A 74 -24.45 0.68 17.69
CA GLY A 74 -24.03 0.20 19.01
C GLY A 74 -25.01 -0.77 19.66
N GLN A 75 -26.31 -0.67 19.33
CA GLN A 75 -27.30 -1.66 19.73
C GLN A 75 -27.15 -2.97 18.94
N MET A 76 -26.87 -2.91 17.64
CA MET A 76 -26.60 -4.09 16.81
C MET A 76 -25.38 -4.89 17.25
N THR A 77 -24.37 -4.23 17.82
CA THR A 77 -23.18 -4.91 18.37
C THR A 77 -23.46 -5.63 19.68
N GLN A 78 -24.51 -5.24 20.41
CA GLN A 78 -24.90 -5.85 21.68
C GLN A 78 -25.97 -6.93 21.53
N ASP A 79 -26.93 -6.73 20.60
CA ASP A 79 -27.99 -7.68 20.29
C ASP A 79 -28.30 -7.68 18.78
N SER A 80 -27.95 -8.77 18.11
CA SER A 80 -28.15 -8.96 16.66
C SER A 80 -29.63 -9.14 16.26
N THR A 81 -30.52 -9.43 17.22
CA THR A 81 -31.98 -9.52 17.02
C THR A 81 -32.68 -8.16 17.17
N LEU A 82 -31.94 -7.16 17.65
CA LEU A 82 -32.41 -5.80 17.89
C LEU A 82 -33.63 -5.71 18.81
N ALA A 83 -33.88 -6.72 19.65
CA ALA A 83 -35.03 -6.76 20.55
C ALA A 83 -35.00 -5.59 21.55
N ASN A 84 -33.79 -5.10 21.85
CA ASN A 84 -33.54 -3.94 22.71
C ASN A 84 -33.97 -2.59 22.09
N ILE A 85 -34.30 -2.55 20.78
CA ILE A 85 -34.79 -1.34 20.11
C ILE A 85 -36.31 -1.37 20.04
N THR A 86 -36.95 -0.53 20.84
CA THR A 86 -38.41 -0.35 20.86
C THR A 86 -38.84 0.87 20.05
N VAL A 87 -40.04 0.81 19.46
CA VAL A 87 -40.68 1.97 18.82
C VAL A 87 -41.08 2.95 19.92
N GLY A 88 -40.66 4.21 19.79
CA GLY A 88 -40.83 5.21 20.84
C GLY A 88 -39.73 6.27 20.86
N ASN A 89 -39.75 7.12 21.90
CA ASN A 89 -38.78 8.18 22.06
C ASN A 89 -37.38 7.61 22.31
N LEU A 90 -36.41 8.10 21.54
CA LEU A 90 -35.01 7.81 21.76
C LEU A 90 -34.43 8.92 22.65
N PRO A 91 -33.96 8.60 23.88
CA PRO A 91 -33.38 9.61 24.75
C PRO A 91 -32.05 10.10 24.17
N ILE A 92 -32.03 11.36 23.72
CA ILE A 92 -30.81 12.05 23.27
C ILE A 92 -30.47 13.11 24.31
N SER A 93 -29.27 13.02 24.88
CA SER A 93 -28.73 13.96 25.87
C SER A 93 -28.14 15.23 25.21
N ALA A 94 -28.88 15.83 24.26
CA ALA A 94 -28.49 17.06 23.58
C ALA A 94 -29.65 18.06 23.54
N THR A 95 -29.41 19.27 24.06
CA THR A 95 -30.42 20.34 24.15
C THR A 95 -30.90 20.78 22.77
N GLY A 96 -32.21 20.77 22.54
CA GLY A 96 -32.82 21.18 21.26
C GLY A 96 -32.76 20.10 20.16
N LEU A 97 -32.49 18.84 20.51
CA LEU A 97 -32.55 17.71 19.58
C LEU A 97 -33.41 16.60 20.17
N SER A 98 -34.35 16.09 19.38
CA SER A 98 -35.19 14.95 19.75
C SER A 98 -35.24 13.95 18.62
N ALA A 99 -35.25 12.66 18.95
CA ALA A 99 -35.46 11.60 17.97
C ALA A 99 -36.49 10.60 18.48
N GLN A 100 -37.29 10.08 17.56
CA GLN A 100 -38.29 9.05 17.83
C GLN A 100 -38.18 7.96 16.79
N ILE A 101 -38.12 6.70 17.22
CA ILE A 101 -38.22 5.55 16.33
C ILE A 101 -39.70 5.38 16.01
N ALA A 102 -40.08 5.61 14.75
CA ALA A 102 -41.44 5.53 14.25
C ALA A 102 -41.85 4.11 13.86
N SER A 103 -40.91 3.31 13.33
CA SER A 103 -41.17 1.90 12.99
C SER A 103 -39.90 1.07 12.92
N LYS A 104 -40.05 -0.25 13.10
CA LYS A 104 -39.02 -1.27 12.91
C LYS A 104 -39.64 -2.43 12.11
N VAL A 105 -39.11 -2.73 10.92
CA VAL A 105 -39.69 -3.74 10.01
C VAL A 105 -38.59 -4.66 9.43
N PRO A 106 -38.72 -5.99 9.50
CA PRO A 106 -37.79 -6.92 8.84
C PRO A 106 -37.85 -6.82 7.30
N SER A 107 -36.72 -6.97 6.62
CA SER A 107 -36.61 -6.91 5.16
C SER A 107 -35.39 -7.70 4.65
N GLY A 108 -35.60 -8.93 4.17
CA GLY A 108 -34.63 -9.67 3.34
C GLY A 108 -33.22 -9.85 3.94
N GLY A 109 -33.13 -10.25 5.22
CA GLY A 109 -31.86 -10.41 5.93
C GLY A 109 -31.38 -9.15 6.68
N SER A 110 -32.05 -8.02 6.50
CA SER A 110 -31.82 -6.76 7.23
C SER A 110 -33.08 -6.31 7.97
N THR A 111 -32.96 -5.31 8.85
CA THR A 111 -34.07 -4.63 9.52
C THR A 111 -34.09 -3.17 9.11
N LEU A 112 -35.26 -2.65 8.73
CA LEU A 112 -35.46 -1.23 8.44
C LEU A 112 -36.00 -0.54 9.68
N VAL A 113 -35.30 0.52 10.13
CA VAL A 113 -35.72 1.35 11.26
C VAL A 113 -36.01 2.75 10.74
N THR A 114 -37.25 3.20 10.87
CA THR A 114 -37.64 4.57 10.50
C THR A 114 -37.62 5.44 11.73
N THR A 115 -36.92 6.57 11.70
CA THR A 115 -36.91 7.54 12.79
C THR A 115 -37.32 8.93 12.31
N THR A 116 -37.90 9.70 13.21
CA THR A 116 -38.17 11.13 13.03
C THR A 116 -37.22 11.89 13.94
N ILE A 117 -36.44 12.81 13.39
CA ILE A 117 -35.41 13.56 14.10
C ILE A 117 -35.75 15.04 13.95
N THR A 118 -35.94 15.71 15.08
CA THR A 118 -36.33 17.12 15.14
C THR A 118 -35.25 17.90 15.87
N ALA A 119 -34.68 18.90 15.20
CA ALA A 119 -33.80 19.88 15.82
C ALA A 119 -34.55 21.21 15.95
N THR A 120 -34.57 21.75 17.16
CA THR A 120 -35.14 23.05 17.49
C THR A 120 -34.05 24.01 17.96
N ASN A 121 -34.13 25.25 17.49
CA ASN A 121 -33.45 26.38 18.10
C ASN A 121 -34.49 27.47 18.44
N ASN A 122 -34.05 28.59 19.00
CA ASN A 122 -34.97 29.63 19.47
C ASN A 122 -35.77 30.33 18.35
N LEU A 123 -35.44 30.11 17.07
CA LEU A 123 -35.99 30.83 15.92
C LEU A 123 -36.43 29.91 14.74
N ALA A 124 -36.07 28.63 14.75
CA ALA A 124 -36.37 27.67 13.67
C ALA A 124 -36.39 26.22 14.18
N THR A 125 -37.27 25.41 13.57
CA THR A 125 -37.38 23.96 13.80
C THR A 125 -37.21 23.24 12.47
N ASN A 126 -36.38 22.20 12.44
CA ASN A 126 -36.22 21.34 11.26
C ASN A 126 -36.42 19.87 11.65
N THR A 127 -37.26 19.17 10.88
CA THR A 127 -37.63 17.78 11.11
C THR A 127 -37.31 16.92 9.90
N LEU A 128 -36.55 15.84 10.11
CA LEU A 128 -36.22 14.85 9.09
C LEU A 128 -36.83 13.49 9.44
N GLN A 129 -37.41 12.81 8.45
CA GLN A 129 -37.61 11.37 8.51
C GLN A 129 -36.41 10.66 7.90
N VAL A 130 -35.87 9.69 8.62
CA VAL A 130 -34.73 8.90 8.17
C VAL A 130 -35.06 7.42 8.26
N VAL A 131 -34.78 6.67 7.19
CA VAL A 131 -34.86 5.21 7.22
C VAL A 131 -33.45 4.64 7.27
N TYR A 132 -33.16 3.87 8.30
CA TYR A 132 -31.91 3.13 8.47
C TYR A 132 -32.09 1.67 8.04
N VAL A 133 -31.08 1.12 7.37
CA VAL A 133 -30.95 -0.32 7.09
C VAL A 133 -29.92 -0.90 8.06
N LEU A 134 -30.34 -1.90 8.83
CA LEU A 134 -29.55 -2.61 9.82
C LEU A 134 -29.33 -4.04 9.33
N THR A 135 -28.10 -4.41 8.98
CA THR A 135 -27.74 -5.77 8.54
C THR A 135 -26.94 -6.47 9.63
N PRO A 136 -27.43 -7.57 10.25
CA PRO A 136 -26.71 -8.28 11.31
C PRO A 136 -25.41 -8.96 10.85
N ALA A 137 -24.54 -9.31 11.79
CA ALA A 137 -23.32 -10.03 11.48
C ALA A 137 -23.53 -11.54 11.25
N SER A 138 -22.85 -12.14 10.26
CA SER A 138 -22.88 -13.59 10.00
C SER A 138 -21.54 -14.25 10.31
N THR A 139 -21.54 -15.33 11.12
CA THR A 139 -20.33 -16.03 11.58
C THR A 139 -20.06 -17.30 10.76
N THR A 140 -19.26 -17.19 9.71
CA THR A 140 -18.42 -18.29 9.21
C THR A 140 -17.12 -17.69 8.71
N ALA A 141 -16.08 -17.78 9.54
CA ALA A 141 -14.76 -17.21 9.28
C ALA A 141 -13.92 -18.13 8.37
N PRO A 142 -13.20 -17.56 7.41
CA PRO A 142 -11.84 -17.94 7.11
C PRO A 142 -10.90 -16.91 7.74
N ALA A 143 -9.88 -17.38 8.44
CA ALA A 143 -8.80 -16.55 8.95
C ALA A 143 -8.09 -15.82 7.80
N THR A 144 -8.22 -14.50 7.72
CA THR A 144 -7.33 -13.67 6.93
C THR A 144 -6.07 -13.43 7.75
N SER A 145 -5.10 -14.34 7.66
CA SER A 145 -3.72 -13.98 7.97
C SER A 145 -3.32 -12.89 6.98
N ALA A 146 -3.04 -11.68 7.47
CA ALA A 146 -2.25 -10.72 6.71
C ALA A 146 -1.02 -11.48 6.20
N ALA A 147 -0.86 -11.58 4.88
CA ALA A 147 0.39 -12.09 4.33
C ALA A 147 1.51 -11.20 4.92
N PRO A 148 2.57 -11.79 5.49
CA PRO A 148 3.67 -10.98 6.03
C PRO A 148 4.14 -10.01 4.93
N LEU A 149 4.31 -8.74 5.28
CA LEU A 149 4.93 -7.76 4.41
C LEU A 149 6.24 -8.37 3.85
N PRO A 150 6.52 -8.24 2.54
CA PRO A 150 7.82 -8.66 2.03
C PRO A 150 8.90 -7.96 2.86
N ALA A 151 10.00 -8.66 3.14
CA ALA A 151 11.09 -8.11 3.96
C ALA A 151 11.64 -6.79 3.38
N LEU A 152 11.49 -6.62 2.06
CA LEU A 152 11.87 -5.42 1.34
C LEU A 152 10.96 -5.14 0.15
N GLN A 153 10.51 -3.90 0.02
CA GLN A 153 9.73 -3.42 -1.12
C GLN A 153 10.35 -2.15 -1.74
N PHE A 154 10.56 -2.19 -3.05
CA PHE A 154 11.00 -1.05 -3.85
C PHE A 154 9.90 -0.63 -4.82
N ASN A 155 9.46 0.63 -4.72
CA ASN A 155 8.57 1.23 -5.71
C ASN A 155 9.40 1.94 -6.80
N GLY A 156 9.98 1.15 -7.70
CA GLY A 156 10.86 1.62 -8.77
C GLY A 156 11.93 0.58 -9.09
N ASP A 157 12.93 0.96 -9.89
CA ASP A 157 14.09 0.11 -10.17
C ASP A 157 15.00 -0.02 -8.95
N PHE A 158 15.65 -1.17 -8.81
CA PHE A 158 16.64 -1.43 -7.76
C PHE A 158 17.97 -1.85 -8.38
N ASN A 159 18.98 -1.01 -8.23
CA ASN A 159 20.34 -1.24 -8.73
C ASN A 159 21.30 -1.51 -7.59
N TYR A 160 21.85 -2.71 -7.55
CA TYR A 160 22.97 -3.08 -6.69
C TYR A 160 24.24 -3.12 -7.53
N SER A 161 25.20 -2.26 -7.19
CA SER A 161 26.44 -2.10 -7.95
C SER A 161 27.72 -2.30 -7.12
N GLY A 162 27.62 -2.65 -5.84
CA GLY A 162 28.76 -2.83 -4.93
C GLY A 162 28.37 -2.87 -3.45
N GLY A 163 29.34 -3.15 -2.57
CA GLY A 163 29.11 -3.31 -1.13
C GLY A 163 28.64 -4.72 -0.76
N SER A 164 28.01 -4.87 0.41
CA SER A 164 27.29 -6.08 0.82
C SER A 164 25.79 -5.89 0.60
N LEU A 165 25.12 -6.93 0.08
CA LEU A 165 23.66 -7.01 0.03
C LEU A 165 23.22 -8.33 0.66
N SER A 166 22.61 -8.24 1.83
CA SER A 166 22.14 -9.39 2.59
C SER A 166 20.70 -9.21 3.02
N ILE A 167 19.81 -10.09 2.57
CA ILE A 167 18.39 -10.05 2.90
C ILE A 167 17.97 -11.44 3.38
N THR A 168 17.84 -11.59 4.70
CA THR A 168 17.71 -12.91 5.33
C THR A 168 16.52 -13.01 6.29
N ASN A 169 16.04 -14.24 6.45
CA ASN A 169 15.17 -14.69 7.51
C ASN A 169 15.84 -15.88 8.19
N GLY A 170 16.82 -15.56 9.04
CA GLY A 170 17.62 -16.53 9.78
C GLY A 170 18.64 -17.15 8.84
N THR A 171 18.58 -18.47 8.68
CA THR A 171 19.41 -19.21 7.72
C THR A 171 18.84 -19.22 6.30
N ALA A 172 17.62 -18.72 6.10
CA ALA A 172 16.96 -18.65 4.80
C ALA A 172 17.06 -17.24 4.19
N LEU A 173 16.92 -17.15 2.87
CA LEU A 173 16.79 -15.87 2.17
C LEU A 173 15.39 -15.30 2.41
N ALA A 174 15.29 -13.99 2.64
CA ALA A 174 14.01 -13.31 2.67
C ALA A 174 13.65 -12.76 1.28
N ASN A 175 12.35 -12.66 1.01
CA ASN A 175 11.85 -12.22 -0.29
C ASN A 175 11.82 -10.70 -0.41
N ILE A 176 12.29 -10.21 -1.55
CA ILE A 176 12.16 -8.82 -1.99
C ILE A 176 11.10 -8.68 -3.06
N VAL A 177 10.57 -7.48 -3.19
CA VAL A 177 9.61 -7.13 -4.24
C VAL A 177 10.00 -5.80 -4.88
N VAL A 178 10.13 -5.79 -6.22
CA VAL A 178 10.56 -4.61 -7.00
C VAL A 178 9.50 -4.23 -8.03
N ASN A 179 8.93 -3.03 -7.93
CA ASN A 179 8.00 -2.46 -8.92
C ASN A 179 8.74 -1.84 -10.12
N GLY A 180 9.72 -2.58 -10.64
CA GLY A 180 10.67 -2.10 -11.64
C GLY A 180 11.63 -3.22 -12.04
N VAL A 181 12.82 -2.85 -12.50
CA VAL A 181 13.91 -3.76 -12.84
C VAL A 181 14.81 -3.97 -11.62
N LEU A 182 15.10 -5.22 -11.29
CA LEU A 182 16.16 -5.59 -10.35
C LEU A 182 17.47 -5.77 -11.13
N THR A 183 18.46 -4.93 -10.89
CA THR A 183 19.80 -5.05 -11.48
C THR A 183 20.83 -5.36 -10.41
N ILE A 184 21.50 -6.50 -10.53
CA ILE A 184 22.64 -6.90 -9.71
C ILE A 184 23.84 -6.90 -10.63
N SER A 185 24.78 -5.97 -10.41
CA SER A 185 25.96 -5.77 -11.25
C SER A 185 27.19 -5.50 -10.38
N ASN A 186 28.39 -5.88 -10.81
CA ASN A 186 29.69 -5.45 -10.24
C ASN A 186 29.92 -5.59 -8.71
N GLY A 187 29.00 -6.19 -7.96
CA GLY A 187 29.10 -6.41 -6.52
C GLY A 187 29.55 -7.81 -6.14
N ALA A 188 29.81 -8.01 -4.85
CA ALA A 188 29.96 -9.36 -4.27
C ALA A 188 28.64 -10.16 -4.41
N LYS A 189 28.71 -11.49 -4.22
CA LYS A 189 27.56 -12.41 -4.27
C LYS A 189 26.38 -11.83 -3.48
N ALA A 190 25.25 -11.60 -4.16
CA ALA A 190 24.06 -11.00 -3.56
C ALA A 190 23.21 -12.07 -2.86
N TYR A 191 22.82 -11.83 -1.60
CA TYR A 191 21.97 -12.74 -0.83
C TYR A 191 20.52 -12.26 -0.89
N VAL A 192 19.85 -12.61 -1.98
CA VAL A 192 18.49 -12.12 -2.31
C VAL A 192 17.66 -13.23 -2.94
N SER A 193 16.39 -13.33 -2.53
CA SER A 193 15.33 -14.00 -3.28
C SER A 193 14.15 -13.04 -3.42
N GLY A 194 13.24 -13.32 -4.34
CA GLY A 194 12.04 -12.50 -4.50
C GLY A 194 11.66 -12.31 -5.95
N CYS A 195 11.06 -11.16 -6.23
CA CYS A 195 10.48 -10.94 -7.55
C CYS A 195 10.48 -9.47 -8.02
N ALA A 196 10.46 -9.28 -9.34
CA ALA A 196 10.46 -7.96 -9.97
C ALA A 196 9.45 -7.86 -11.12
N LYS A 197 8.72 -6.74 -11.23
CA LYS A 197 7.70 -6.57 -12.28
C LYS A 197 8.28 -6.34 -13.68
N ALA A 198 9.31 -5.51 -13.84
CA ALA A 198 9.78 -5.12 -15.18
C ALA A 198 10.89 -6.04 -15.73
N GLY A 199 11.68 -6.66 -14.85
CA GLY A 199 12.74 -7.57 -15.26
C GLY A 199 13.78 -7.81 -14.15
N ILE A 200 14.69 -8.75 -14.40
CA ILE A 200 15.84 -9.03 -13.54
C ILE A 200 17.09 -9.13 -14.41
N ASN A 201 18.14 -8.38 -14.08
CA ASN A 201 19.43 -8.39 -14.76
C ASN A 201 20.53 -8.78 -13.77
N LEU A 202 21.23 -9.88 -14.03
CA LEU A 202 22.33 -10.38 -13.19
C LEU A 202 23.67 -10.36 -13.95
N SER A 203 24.67 -9.72 -13.36
CA SER A 203 26.07 -9.75 -13.78
C SER A 203 27.02 -9.61 -12.58
N GLY A 204 28.28 -10.04 -12.71
CA GLY A 204 29.29 -9.91 -11.66
C GLY A 204 29.29 -11.05 -10.63
N GLY A 205 29.33 -10.73 -9.33
CA GLY A 205 29.58 -11.70 -8.25
C GLY A 205 28.54 -12.80 -8.06
N GLY A 206 27.41 -12.73 -8.76
CA GLY A 206 26.34 -13.73 -8.77
C GLY A 206 25.37 -13.65 -7.60
N ILE A 207 24.63 -14.72 -7.39
CA ILE A 207 23.49 -14.80 -6.47
C ILE A 207 23.69 -15.94 -5.45
N ALA A 208 23.13 -15.79 -4.25
CA ALA A 208 23.15 -16.81 -3.20
C ALA A 208 22.60 -18.16 -3.66
N ASP A 209 23.08 -19.22 -3.00
CA ASP A 209 22.67 -20.59 -3.32
C ASP A 209 21.21 -20.80 -2.92
N ASN A 210 20.48 -21.60 -3.71
CA ASN A 210 19.05 -21.89 -3.51
C ASN A 210 18.14 -20.65 -3.64
N SER A 211 18.63 -19.58 -4.29
CA SER A 211 17.81 -18.39 -4.52
C SER A 211 16.63 -18.68 -5.44
N THR A 212 15.52 -17.97 -5.23
CA THR A 212 14.36 -17.99 -6.12
C THR A 212 14.13 -16.58 -6.66
N LEU A 213 14.20 -16.43 -7.98
CA LEU A 213 14.06 -15.15 -8.68
C LEU A 213 12.95 -15.22 -9.72
N ASN A 214 11.92 -14.40 -9.52
CA ASN A 214 10.72 -14.40 -10.33
C ASN A 214 10.49 -13.04 -10.99
N THR A 215 10.04 -13.00 -12.25
CA THR A 215 9.72 -11.73 -12.90
C THR A 215 8.57 -11.80 -13.89
N GLU A 216 7.77 -10.74 -13.96
CA GLU A 216 6.75 -10.56 -15.01
C GLU A 216 7.38 -10.10 -16.35
N GLY A 217 8.66 -9.71 -16.32
CA GLY A 217 9.44 -9.30 -17.47
C GLY A 217 10.49 -10.33 -17.88
N THR A 218 11.63 -9.84 -18.38
CA THR A 218 12.73 -10.70 -18.82
C THR A 218 13.71 -10.94 -17.68
N PHE A 219 14.11 -12.19 -17.49
CA PHE A 219 15.27 -12.55 -16.67
C PHE A 219 16.50 -12.65 -17.58
N SER A 220 17.53 -11.84 -17.31
CA SER A 220 18.79 -11.85 -18.04
C SER A 220 19.96 -12.13 -17.11
N MET A 221 20.86 -13.03 -17.50
CA MET A 221 22.09 -13.30 -16.77
C MET A 221 23.28 -13.47 -17.72
N SER A 222 24.32 -12.66 -17.51
CA SER A 222 25.54 -12.65 -18.31
C SER A 222 26.74 -12.30 -17.44
N SER A 223 27.89 -12.93 -17.69
CA SER A 223 29.14 -12.63 -16.97
C SER A 223 28.98 -12.64 -15.45
N SER A 224 28.32 -13.69 -14.94
CA SER A 224 27.99 -13.86 -13.52
C SER A 224 28.68 -15.10 -12.95
N SER A 225 28.97 -15.13 -11.64
CA SER A 225 29.43 -16.39 -11.01
C SER A 225 28.36 -17.48 -11.18
N ALA A 226 28.80 -18.72 -11.44
CA ALA A 226 27.89 -19.82 -11.73
C ALA A 226 26.96 -20.08 -10.52
N PRO A 227 25.64 -20.05 -10.69
CA PRO A 227 24.70 -20.24 -9.58
C PRO A 227 24.67 -21.69 -9.09
N VAL A 228 24.24 -21.88 -7.85
CA VAL A 228 23.96 -23.20 -7.26
C VAL A 228 22.48 -23.26 -6.87
N ASN A 229 21.76 -24.21 -7.45
CA ASN A 229 20.34 -24.49 -7.20
C ASN A 229 19.41 -23.29 -7.40
N LEU A 230 19.69 -22.43 -8.39
CA LEU A 230 18.83 -21.27 -8.68
C LEU A 230 17.48 -21.71 -9.25
N THR A 231 16.40 -21.09 -8.77
CA THR A 231 15.05 -21.21 -9.34
C THR A 231 14.69 -19.92 -10.06
N VAL A 232 14.31 -20.02 -11.33
CA VAL A 232 13.93 -18.87 -12.17
C VAL A 232 12.54 -19.06 -12.76
N GLY A 233 11.67 -18.08 -12.55
CA GLY A 233 10.41 -17.92 -13.26
C GLY A 233 10.36 -16.57 -13.96
N ALA A 234 10.02 -16.52 -15.26
CA ALA A 234 9.97 -15.26 -15.99
C ALA A 234 8.91 -15.23 -17.08
N LYS A 235 8.65 -14.05 -17.67
CA LYS A 235 8.00 -13.99 -18.99
C LYS A 235 8.93 -14.53 -20.07
N SER A 236 10.18 -14.09 -20.11
CA SER A 236 11.21 -14.56 -21.05
C SER A 236 12.57 -14.67 -20.35
N ILE A 237 13.46 -15.52 -20.86
CA ILE A 237 14.74 -15.83 -20.21
C ILE A 237 15.89 -15.71 -21.21
N ASN A 238 16.97 -15.04 -20.80
CA ASN A 238 18.20 -14.92 -21.56
C ASN A 238 19.43 -15.14 -20.65
N ILE A 239 19.95 -16.37 -20.64
CA ILE A 239 21.11 -16.75 -19.84
C ILE A 239 22.27 -17.08 -20.78
N THR A 240 23.21 -16.15 -20.90
CA THR A 240 24.42 -16.31 -21.72
C THR A 240 25.65 -16.68 -20.87
N GLN A 241 25.47 -16.86 -19.56
CA GLN A 241 26.48 -17.40 -18.65
C GLN A 241 26.69 -18.90 -18.89
N SER A 242 27.94 -19.35 -18.84
CA SER A 242 28.28 -20.77 -18.90
C SER A 242 28.22 -21.42 -17.51
N GLY A 243 27.57 -22.58 -17.42
CA GLY A 243 27.56 -23.42 -16.24
C GLY A 243 26.48 -23.07 -15.21
N GLY A 244 26.63 -23.63 -14.01
CA GLY A 244 25.70 -23.48 -12.90
C GLY A 244 24.72 -24.65 -12.76
N SER A 245 24.09 -24.70 -11.58
CA SER A 245 23.01 -25.63 -11.24
C SER A 245 21.71 -24.84 -11.03
N TYR A 246 20.64 -25.31 -11.64
CA TYR A 246 19.32 -24.72 -11.57
C TYR A 246 18.31 -25.79 -11.15
N VAL A 247 17.52 -25.49 -10.12
CA VAL A 247 16.41 -26.37 -9.72
C VAL A 247 15.34 -26.32 -10.81
N SER A 248 14.98 -25.13 -11.26
CA SER A 248 14.10 -24.95 -12.41
C SER A 248 14.32 -23.63 -13.14
N ILE A 249 14.05 -23.67 -14.45
CA ILE A 249 13.99 -22.52 -15.35
C ILE A 249 12.64 -22.61 -16.06
N GLN A 250 11.77 -21.63 -15.80
CA GLN A 250 10.38 -21.65 -16.27
C GLN A 250 10.01 -20.30 -16.91
N ALA A 251 9.48 -20.34 -18.14
CA ALA A 251 9.09 -19.13 -18.84
C ALA A 251 7.75 -19.25 -19.57
N GLY A 252 6.97 -18.17 -19.50
CA GLY A 252 5.81 -17.96 -20.36
C GLY A 252 4.50 -18.53 -19.82
N ALA A 253 3.42 -17.95 -20.34
CA ALA A 253 2.04 -18.31 -20.02
C ALA A 253 1.18 -18.26 -21.29
N PHE A 254 -0.04 -18.76 -21.21
CA PHE A 254 -1.06 -18.41 -22.16
C PHE A 254 -1.72 -17.10 -21.75
N ARG A 255 -1.98 -16.23 -22.75
CA ARG A 255 -3.03 -15.23 -22.67
C ARG A 255 -4.33 -15.92 -23.06
N ALA A 256 -5.28 -15.95 -22.13
CA ALA A 256 -6.59 -16.53 -22.30
C ALA A 256 -7.68 -15.46 -22.27
N ASN A 257 -8.77 -15.68 -22.99
CA ASN A 257 -10.02 -14.98 -22.69
C ASN A 257 -10.66 -15.67 -21.48
N VAL A 258 -11.21 -14.88 -20.56
CA VAL A 258 -11.94 -15.36 -19.39
C VAL A 258 -13.42 -15.28 -19.72
N LEU A 259 -14.11 -16.41 -19.69
CA LEU A 259 -15.52 -16.51 -20.01
C LEU A 259 -16.36 -16.83 -18.79
N SER A 260 -17.58 -16.28 -18.75
CA SER A 260 -18.63 -16.65 -17.81
C SER A 260 -19.97 -16.62 -18.54
N GLY A 261 -20.77 -17.68 -18.39
CA GLY A 261 -22.03 -17.82 -19.14
C GLY A 261 -21.85 -17.77 -20.68
N GLY A 262 -20.69 -18.21 -21.18
CA GLY A 262 -20.35 -18.16 -22.62
C GLY A 262 -19.90 -16.80 -23.16
N SER A 263 -19.92 -15.74 -22.33
CA SER A 263 -19.47 -14.40 -22.71
C SER A 263 -18.07 -14.09 -22.17
N THR A 264 -17.24 -13.41 -22.95
CA THR A 264 -15.94 -12.92 -22.50
C THR A 264 -16.12 -11.79 -21.48
N ILE A 265 -15.65 -12.01 -20.25
CA ILE A 265 -15.71 -11.04 -19.15
C ILE A 265 -14.34 -10.41 -18.84
N GLY A 266 -13.26 -10.91 -19.45
CA GLY A 266 -11.91 -10.43 -19.22
C GLY A 266 -10.83 -11.24 -19.94
N THR A 267 -9.58 -11.06 -19.49
CA THR A 267 -8.42 -11.82 -19.94
C THR A 267 -7.68 -12.42 -18.74
N ALA A 268 -6.91 -13.49 -18.98
CA ALA A 268 -6.05 -14.09 -17.96
C ALA A 268 -4.65 -14.40 -18.51
N LEU A 269 -3.64 -14.29 -17.66
CA LEU A 269 -2.33 -14.90 -17.84
C LEU A 269 -2.28 -16.17 -16.99
N VAL A 270 -2.09 -17.33 -17.61
CA VAL A 270 -2.27 -18.62 -16.95
C VAL A 270 -1.34 -19.69 -17.55
N GLY A 271 -0.73 -20.50 -16.68
CA GLY A 271 -0.04 -21.73 -17.07
C GLY A 271 -1.05 -22.88 -17.29
N GLY A 272 -0.67 -23.90 -18.05
CA GLY A 272 -1.55 -25.02 -18.36
C GLY A 272 -1.31 -25.59 -19.75
N THR A 273 -2.27 -26.34 -20.27
CA THR A 273 -2.21 -26.99 -21.58
C THR A 273 -3.37 -26.51 -22.46
N LYS A 274 -3.08 -26.21 -23.72
CA LYS A 274 -4.09 -25.90 -24.74
C LYS A 274 -4.71 -27.21 -25.25
N ASN A 275 -6.03 -27.31 -25.16
CA ASN A 275 -6.80 -28.43 -25.70
C ASN A 275 -7.12 -28.23 -27.20
N THR A 276 -7.54 -29.30 -27.87
CA THR A 276 -7.90 -29.29 -29.30
C THR A 276 -9.11 -28.41 -29.62
N ASP A 277 -10.03 -28.24 -28.67
CA ASP A 277 -11.20 -27.35 -28.75
C ASP A 277 -10.88 -25.87 -28.44
N ASN A 278 -9.59 -25.53 -28.35
CA ASN A 278 -9.08 -24.20 -28.02
C ASN A 278 -9.37 -23.73 -26.57
N THR A 279 -9.87 -24.60 -25.69
CA THR A 279 -9.90 -24.32 -24.25
C THR A 279 -8.51 -24.51 -23.62
N ILE A 280 -8.31 -23.91 -22.44
CA ILE A 280 -7.10 -24.11 -21.64
C ILE A 280 -7.47 -24.90 -20.38
N THR A 281 -6.79 -26.03 -20.20
CA THR A 281 -6.72 -26.72 -18.90
C THR A 281 -5.61 -26.04 -18.11
N ALA A 282 -5.96 -25.27 -17.08
CA ALA A 282 -4.97 -24.55 -16.27
C ALA A 282 -4.06 -25.54 -15.52
N ALA A 283 -2.84 -25.13 -15.21
CA ALA A 283 -1.93 -25.90 -14.37
C ALA A 283 -2.54 -26.13 -12.98
N SER A 284 -2.14 -27.21 -12.31
CA SER A 284 -2.61 -27.54 -10.95
C SER A 284 -1.95 -26.71 -9.84
N THR A 285 -0.93 -25.91 -10.17
CA THR A 285 -0.18 -25.05 -9.27
C THR A 285 0.20 -23.77 -9.99
N GLY A 286 0.63 -22.76 -9.22
CA GLY A 286 0.99 -21.44 -9.73
C GLY A 286 -0.14 -20.42 -9.56
N THR A 287 0.07 -19.23 -10.13
CA THR A 287 -0.86 -18.11 -10.01
C THR A 287 -1.33 -17.69 -11.39
N ALA A 288 -2.65 -17.57 -11.57
CA ALA A 288 -3.21 -16.91 -12.74
C ALA A 288 -3.50 -15.44 -12.41
N LEU A 289 -3.18 -14.53 -13.34
CA LEU A 289 -3.54 -13.12 -13.25
C LEU A 289 -4.75 -12.86 -14.13
N ILE A 290 -5.88 -12.49 -13.55
CA ILE A 290 -7.14 -12.25 -14.24
C ILE A 290 -7.41 -10.75 -14.26
N THR A 291 -7.74 -10.20 -15.42
CA THR A 291 -8.14 -8.81 -15.60
C THR A 291 -9.53 -8.78 -16.24
N LEU A 292 -10.52 -8.33 -15.48
CA LEU A 292 -11.89 -8.17 -15.96
C LEU A 292 -12.01 -6.94 -16.86
N THR A 293 -13.01 -6.96 -17.74
CA THR A 293 -13.38 -5.82 -18.61
C THR A 293 -13.74 -4.56 -17.81
N SER A 294 -14.19 -4.71 -16.56
CA SER A 294 -14.42 -3.60 -15.63
C SER A 294 -13.14 -2.94 -15.10
N GLY A 295 -11.97 -3.44 -15.46
CA GLY A 295 -10.67 -3.01 -14.94
C GLY A 295 -10.27 -3.64 -13.60
N ALA A 296 -11.08 -4.58 -13.08
CA ALA A 296 -10.73 -5.28 -11.84
C ALA A 296 -9.66 -6.36 -12.09
N VAL A 297 -8.65 -6.42 -11.23
CA VAL A 297 -7.53 -7.36 -11.35
C VAL A 297 -7.55 -8.31 -10.16
N TYR A 298 -7.49 -9.61 -10.47
CA TYR A 298 -7.46 -10.69 -9.49
C TYR A 298 -6.23 -11.55 -9.70
N THR A 299 -5.62 -12.01 -8.61
CA THR A 299 -4.77 -13.21 -8.63
C THR A 299 -5.64 -14.42 -8.31
N LEU A 300 -5.34 -15.57 -8.90
CA LEU A 300 -5.98 -16.84 -8.57
C LEU A 300 -4.90 -17.88 -8.28
N ASP A 301 -4.86 -18.35 -7.04
CA ASP A 301 -4.02 -19.48 -6.64
C ASP A 301 -4.59 -20.79 -7.22
N LEU A 302 -3.91 -21.33 -8.22
CA LEU A 302 -4.36 -22.50 -8.96
C LEU A 302 -4.36 -23.77 -8.10
N SER A 303 -3.60 -23.80 -7.00
CA SER A 303 -3.61 -24.93 -6.06
C SER A 303 -4.91 -25.03 -5.26
N LYS A 304 -5.68 -23.94 -5.20
CA LYS A 304 -6.99 -23.83 -4.53
C LYS A 304 -8.15 -23.82 -5.53
N ALA A 305 -7.85 -23.89 -6.82
CA ALA A 305 -8.83 -23.94 -7.87
C ALA A 305 -9.11 -25.41 -8.24
N THR A 306 -10.37 -25.71 -8.53
CA THR A 306 -10.82 -27.01 -9.03
C THR A 306 -11.20 -26.86 -10.51
N GLN A 307 -10.89 -27.88 -11.30
CA GLN A 307 -11.19 -27.91 -12.73
C GLN A 307 -12.06 -29.10 -13.07
N SER A 308 -13.20 -28.84 -13.72
CA SER A 308 -14.12 -29.88 -14.19
C SER A 308 -14.86 -29.41 -15.44
N ALA A 309 -14.93 -30.26 -16.47
CA ALA A 309 -15.64 -30.01 -17.73
C ALA A 309 -15.33 -28.63 -18.37
N GLY A 310 -14.07 -28.18 -18.33
CA GLY A 310 -13.63 -26.90 -18.92
C GLY A 310 -13.93 -25.65 -18.07
N ALA A 311 -14.53 -25.83 -16.89
CA ALA A 311 -14.76 -24.78 -15.91
C ALA A 311 -13.70 -24.84 -14.79
N LEU A 312 -13.28 -23.66 -14.33
CA LEU A 312 -12.29 -23.42 -13.28
C LEU A 312 -12.96 -22.68 -12.12
N SER A 313 -12.82 -23.18 -10.90
CA SER A 313 -13.33 -22.49 -9.71
C SER A 313 -12.42 -21.33 -9.29
N THR A 314 -13.00 -20.29 -8.72
CA THR A 314 -12.28 -19.07 -8.30
C THR A 314 -12.11 -18.96 -6.78
N SER A 315 -12.24 -20.08 -6.07
CA SER A 315 -12.12 -20.20 -4.61
C SER A 315 -10.79 -19.70 -4.02
N GLY A 316 -9.73 -19.62 -4.83
CA GLY A 316 -8.42 -19.07 -4.45
C GLY A 316 -8.17 -17.65 -4.94
N ALA A 317 -9.19 -16.92 -5.38
CA ALA A 317 -9.00 -15.59 -5.98
C ALA A 317 -8.84 -14.48 -4.93
N GLN A 318 -7.93 -13.55 -5.18
CA GLN A 318 -7.74 -12.34 -4.38
C GLN A 318 -7.82 -11.10 -5.28
N LEU A 319 -8.66 -10.14 -4.91
CA LEU A 319 -8.77 -8.85 -5.59
C LEU A 319 -7.52 -8.02 -5.28
N ILE A 320 -6.83 -7.58 -6.33
CA ILE A 320 -5.66 -6.71 -6.23
C ILE A 320 -6.05 -5.24 -6.42
N SER A 321 -6.92 -4.95 -7.40
CA SER A 321 -7.37 -3.60 -7.72
C SER A 321 -8.70 -3.59 -8.47
N GLY A 322 -9.39 -2.45 -8.44
CA GLY A 322 -10.70 -2.25 -9.08
C GLY A 322 -11.88 -2.74 -8.22
N THR A 323 -13.09 -2.68 -8.78
CA THR A 323 -14.35 -2.91 -8.04
C THR A 323 -15.25 -3.98 -8.66
N GLY A 324 -14.87 -4.53 -9.83
CA GLY A 324 -15.60 -5.61 -10.49
C GLY A 324 -15.52 -6.92 -9.70
N THR A 325 -16.58 -7.72 -9.76
CA THR A 325 -16.67 -9.00 -9.04
C THR A 325 -16.33 -10.18 -9.96
N LEU A 326 -15.42 -11.04 -9.52
CA LEU A 326 -15.09 -12.29 -10.21
C LEU A 326 -16.17 -13.36 -9.92
N PRO A 327 -16.77 -13.99 -10.95
CA PRO A 327 -17.72 -15.09 -10.75
C PRO A 327 -17.10 -16.30 -10.05
N ALA A 328 -17.91 -17.11 -9.36
CA ALA A 328 -17.46 -18.31 -8.64
C ALA A 328 -16.85 -19.40 -9.56
N SER A 329 -17.20 -19.36 -10.84
CA SER A 329 -16.64 -20.24 -11.85
C SER A 329 -16.48 -19.51 -13.18
N ILE A 330 -15.37 -19.79 -13.86
CA ILE A 330 -14.99 -19.22 -15.16
C ILE A 330 -14.52 -20.33 -16.09
N SER A 331 -14.49 -20.10 -17.39
CA SER A 331 -13.75 -20.94 -18.33
C SER A 331 -12.69 -20.12 -19.07
N LEU A 332 -11.69 -20.81 -19.61
CA LEU A 332 -10.53 -20.20 -20.25
C LEU A 332 -10.44 -20.67 -21.70
N SER A 333 -10.45 -19.73 -22.65
CA SER A 333 -10.17 -20.02 -24.06
C SER A 333 -8.84 -19.43 -24.47
N TYR A 334 -8.03 -20.20 -25.19
CA TYR A 334 -6.76 -19.74 -25.74
C TYR A 334 -6.94 -18.55 -26.67
N ASN A 335 -6.10 -17.53 -26.48
CA ASN A 335 -5.99 -16.37 -27.36
C ASN A 335 -4.60 -16.32 -28.01
N SER A 336 -3.55 -16.25 -27.19
CA SER A 336 -2.16 -16.15 -27.66
C SER A 336 -1.18 -16.67 -26.62
N VAL A 337 0.07 -16.88 -27.01
CA VAL A 337 1.17 -17.13 -26.08
C VAL A 337 1.69 -15.79 -25.53
N TYR A 338 1.98 -15.75 -24.24
CA TYR A 338 2.57 -14.61 -23.56
C TYR A 338 3.98 -14.97 -23.05
N GLY A 339 5.00 -14.58 -23.82
CA GLY A 339 6.40 -14.88 -23.53
C GLY A 339 6.77 -16.33 -23.80
N GLY A 340 7.67 -16.87 -22.98
CA GLY A 340 8.13 -18.26 -23.04
C GLY A 340 9.35 -18.48 -23.91
N ASP A 341 9.94 -17.42 -24.46
CA ASP A 341 11.21 -17.52 -25.18
C ASP A 341 12.36 -17.67 -24.18
N ILE A 342 13.19 -18.68 -24.41
CA ILE A 342 14.33 -19.01 -23.58
C ILE A 342 15.58 -19.14 -24.46
N ASN A 343 16.57 -18.28 -24.20
CA ASN A 343 17.93 -18.44 -24.66
C ASN A 343 18.81 -18.90 -23.49
N PHE A 344 19.47 -20.04 -23.63
CA PHE A 344 20.30 -20.61 -22.57
C PHE A 344 21.58 -21.19 -23.14
N LEU A 345 22.72 -20.80 -22.57
CA LEU A 345 24.01 -21.31 -23.00
C LEU A 345 24.24 -22.74 -22.50
N THR A 346 24.62 -22.96 -21.24
CA THR A 346 24.86 -24.33 -20.71
C THR A 346 24.77 -24.38 -19.18
N GLY A 347 24.53 -25.57 -18.63
CA GLY A 347 24.41 -25.83 -17.19
C GLY A 347 23.65 -27.11 -16.88
N THR A 348 23.40 -27.37 -15.59
CA THR A 348 22.54 -28.47 -15.13
C THR A 348 21.20 -27.91 -14.69
N VAL A 349 20.11 -28.36 -15.31
CA VAL A 349 18.74 -27.88 -15.04
C VAL A 349 17.85 -29.06 -14.64
N GLY A 350 17.22 -28.98 -13.47
CA GLY A 350 16.23 -29.96 -13.03
C GLY A 350 14.99 -29.95 -13.91
N THR A 351 14.18 -28.89 -13.83
CA THR A 351 13.01 -28.68 -14.70
C THR A 351 13.20 -27.49 -15.62
N PHE A 352 13.17 -27.73 -16.92
CA PHE A 352 13.30 -26.71 -17.94
C PHE A 352 12.00 -26.61 -18.74
N TRP A 353 11.25 -25.50 -18.61
CA TRP A 353 9.91 -25.37 -19.18
C TRP A 353 9.67 -24.00 -19.83
N GLY A 354 9.27 -23.98 -21.11
CA GLY A 354 9.09 -22.75 -21.88
C GLY A 354 8.26 -22.94 -23.14
N ASN A 355 8.12 -21.87 -23.92
CA ASN A 355 7.48 -21.90 -25.23
C ASN A 355 8.48 -22.33 -26.32
N THR A 356 9.39 -21.44 -26.67
CA THR A 356 10.43 -21.65 -27.69
C THR A 356 11.79 -21.62 -26.99
N MET A 357 12.69 -22.55 -27.33
CA MET A 357 13.97 -22.68 -26.65
C MET A 357 15.14 -22.71 -27.63
N ALA A 358 16.16 -21.88 -27.38
CA ALA A 358 17.45 -21.90 -28.05
C ALA A 358 18.55 -22.28 -27.04
N LEU A 359 19.04 -23.52 -27.16
CA LEU A 359 19.99 -24.15 -26.24
C LEU A 359 21.34 -24.31 -26.97
N SER A 360 22.22 -23.33 -26.77
CA SER A 360 23.36 -23.05 -27.66
C SER A 360 24.73 -23.51 -27.16
N GLY A 361 24.83 -24.04 -25.94
CA GLY A 361 26.09 -24.53 -25.39
C GLY A 361 26.26 -26.03 -25.50
N TYR A 362 27.46 -26.48 -25.11
CA TYR A 362 27.85 -27.89 -25.08
C TYR A 362 27.79 -28.42 -23.64
N SER A 363 27.70 -29.75 -23.51
CA SER A 363 27.81 -30.46 -22.22
C SER A 363 26.76 -30.09 -21.17
N ALA A 364 25.59 -29.62 -21.59
CA ALA A 364 24.49 -29.34 -20.67
C ALA A 364 23.79 -30.62 -20.21
N THR A 365 23.14 -30.57 -19.04
CA THR A 365 22.30 -31.66 -18.52
C THR A 365 20.92 -31.12 -18.17
N TYR A 366 19.86 -31.70 -18.76
CA TYR A 366 18.48 -31.28 -18.53
C TYR A 366 17.66 -32.49 -18.06
N ASN A 367 17.28 -32.55 -16.78
CA ASN A 367 16.58 -33.74 -16.28
C ASN A 367 15.18 -33.87 -16.89
N THR A 368 14.44 -32.76 -16.97
CA THR A 368 13.13 -32.69 -17.63
C THR A 368 13.06 -31.45 -18.51
N LEU A 369 12.90 -31.65 -19.82
CA LEU A 369 12.79 -30.60 -20.82
C LEU A 369 11.36 -30.58 -21.39
N LYS A 370 10.65 -29.46 -21.22
CA LYS A 370 9.26 -29.26 -21.62
C LYS A 370 9.14 -28.02 -22.49
N ALA A 371 8.83 -28.18 -23.76
CA ALA A 371 8.65 -27.07 -24.68
C ALA A 371 7.24 -27.09 -25.27
N ASN A 372 6.50 -25.98 -25.16
CA ASN A 372 5.19 -25.86 -25.81
C ASN A 372 5.30 -25.75 -27.35
N SER A 373 6.44 -25.27 -27.86
CA SER A 373 6.71 -25.06 -29.27
C SER A 373 8.08 -25.67 -29.64
N ASP A 374 8.81 -25.04 -30.56
CA ASP A 374 10.08 -25.51 -31.11
C ASP A 374 11.25 -25.44 -30.12
N VAL A 375 12.17 -26.41 -30.22
CA VAL A 375 13.43 -26.47 -29.48
C VAL A 375 14.58 -26.55 -30.47
N SER A 376 15.52 -25.61 -30.40
CA SER A 376 16.83 -25.69 -31.03
C SER A 376 17.86 -26.09 -29.97
N ILE A 377 18.58 -27.19 -30.21
CA ILE A 377 19.56 -27.72 -29.28
C ILE A 377 20.82 -28.16 -30.02
N ILE A 378 21.99 -27.74 -29.53
CA ILE A 378 23.26 -28.23 -30.07
C ILE A 378 23.53 -29.63 -29.55
N THR A 379 23.89 -29.77 -28.27
CA THR A 379 24.12 -31.07 -27.63
C THR A 379 23.83 -31.00 -26.13
N ALA A 380 23.23 -32.03 -25.57
CA ALA A 380 22.97 -32.14 -24.13
C ALA A 380 22.65 -33.59 -23.73
N ASN A 381 22.81 -33.89 -22.45
CA ASN A 381 22.22 -35.06 -21.81
C ASN A 381 20.82 -34.69 -21.31
N VAL A 382 19.79 -35.19 -21.98
CA VAL A 382 18.39 -34.93 -21.62
C VAL A 382 17.80 -36.16 -20.95
N GLY A 383 17.17 -35.98 -19.79
CA GLY A 383 16.46 -37.06 -19.13
C GLY A 383 15.20 -37.44 -19.91
N LYS A 384 14.24 -36.51 -19.95
CA LYS A 384 13.00 -36.64 -20.71
C LYS A 384 12.66 -35.34 -21.45
N LEU A 385 12.32 -35.45 -22.73
CA LEU A 385 11.77 -34.35 -23.53
C LEU A 385 10.27 -34.56 -23.82
N GLN A 386 9.49 -33.51 -23.60
CA GLN A 386 8.12 -33.35 -24.08
C GLN A 386 8.06 -32.06 -24.92
N GLY A 387 7.86 -32.18 -26.23
CA GLY A 387 7.85 -31.05 -27.17
C GLY A 387 6.53 -30.91 -27.92
N GLY A 388 6.00 -29.68 -27.96
CA GLY A 388 4.83 -29.34 -28.76
C GLY A 388 5.15 -28.91 -30.19
N GLY A 389 6.41 -28.66 -30.52
CA GLY A 389 6.88 -28.27 -31.85
C GLY A 389 7.96 -29.20 -32.42
N ASN A 390 8.78 -28.64 -33.30
CA ASN A 390 9.93 -29.27 -33.93
C ASN A 390 11.14 -29.31 -33.00
N LEU A 391 12.05 -30.26 -33.24
CA LEU A 391 13.35 -30.35 -32.60
C LEU A 391 14.45 -30.11 -33.65
N SER A 392 15.15 -28.99 -33.57
CA SER A 392 16.30 -28.67 -34.42
C SER A 392 17.60 -29.09 -33.74
N VAL A 393 18.39 -29.93 -34.42
CA VAL A 393 19.65 -30.52 -33.92
C VAL A 393 20.80 -30.28 -34.89
N THR A 394 22.03 -30.61 -34.48
CA THR A 394 23.17 -30.67 -35.40
C THR A 394 23.39 -32.08 -35.94
N GLN A 395 23.85 -32.20 -37.19
CA GLN A 395 24.01 -33.48 -37.87
C GLN A 395 25.00 -34.43 -37.16
N TRP A 396 26.06 -33.88 -36.56
CA TRP A 396 27.20 -34.63 -36.02
C TRP A 396 27.24 -34.70 -34.49
N ASN A 397 26.37 -33.96 -33.81
CA ASN A 397 26.34 -33.90 -32.35
C ASN A 397 24.88 -33.73 -31.91
N THR A 398 24.17 -34.84 -31.74
CA THR A 398 22.75 -34.85 -31.34
C THR A 398 22.62 -34.97 -29.83
N PRO A 399 21.51 -34.46 -29.23
CA PRO A 399 21.24 -34.67 -27.82
C PRO A 399 20.98 -36.16 -27.53
N THR A 400 21.32 -36.59 -26.31
CA THR A 400 20.98 -37.93 -25.82
C THR A 400 19.75 -37.86 -24.94
N PHE A 401 18.90 -38.90 -25.00
CA PHE A 401 17.71 -39.03 -24.17
C PHE A 401 17.81 -40.30 -23.31
N SER A 402 17.78 -40.17 -21.98
CA SER A 402 17.87 -41.33 -21.09
C SER A 402 16.53 -42.06 -20.92
N THR A 403 15.41 -41.40 -21.21
CA THR A 403 14.06 -41.96 -21.16
C THR A 403 13.24 -41.63 -22.40
N ALA A 404 12.17 -42.39 -22.62
CA ALA A 404 11.26 -42.20 -23.75
C ALA A 404 10.72 -40.77 -23.80
N SER A 405 11.00 -40.11 -24.92
CA SER A 405 10.75 -38.70 -25.19
C SER A 405 9.91 -38.54 -26.45
N GLN A 406 9.08 -37.51 -26.50
CA GLN A 406 8.10 -37.32 -27.56
C GLN A 406 8.06 -35.85 -28.01
N ILE A 407 7.89 -35.65 -29.32
CA ILE A 407 7.61 -34.33 -29.90
C ILE A 407 6.42 -34.41 -30.87
N ALA A 408 5.63 -33.34 -30.95
CA ALA A 408 4.52 -33.24 -31.89
C ALA A 408 4.98 -32.92 -33.32
N GLY A 409 6.12 -32.23 -33.47
CA GLY A 409 6.69 -31.86 -34.76
C GLY A 409 7.71 -32.86 -35.31
N LYS A 410 8.57 -32.35 -36.19
CA LYS A 410 9.63 -33.10 -36.88
C LYS A 410 11.00 -32.84 -36.25
N VAL A 411 11.96 -33.70 -36.57
CA VAL A 411 13.38 -33.43 -36.30
C VAL A 411 13.98 -32.72 -37.52
N LEU A 412 14.64 -31.59 -37.27
CA LEU A 412 15.22 -30.70 -38.28
C LEU A 412 16.72 -30.50 -38.01
N ASN A 413 17.47 -30.07 -39.01
CA ASN A 413 18.78 -29.47 -38.82
C ASN A 413 18.62 -28.03 -38.29
N GLN A 414 19.70 -27.45 -37.75
CA GLN A 414 19.69 -26.06 -37.26
C GLN A 414 19.34 -25.00 -38.32
N ASP A 415 19.51 -25.31 -39.61
CA ASP A 415 19.12 -24.45 -40.73
C ASP A 415 17.63 -24.62 -41.15
N GLY A 416 16.87 -25.45 -40.43
CA GLY A 416 15.46 -25.73 -40.68
C GLY A 416 15.18 -26.81 -41.73
N THR A 417 16.22 -27.38 -42.37
CA THR A 417 16.06 -28.49 -43.32
C THR A 417 15.71 -29.80 -42.59
N PRO A 418 15.06 -30.78 -43.24
CA PRO A 418 14.78 -32.08 -42.62
C PRO A 418 16.07 -32.79 -42.16
N TYR A 419 16.07 -33.32 -40.93
CA TYR A 419 17.18 -34.12 -40.42
C TYR A 419 17.23 -35.49 -41.11
N THR A 420 18.37 -35.82 -41.73
CA THR A 420 18.61 -37.07 -42.47
C THR A 420 19.67 -37.97 -41.81
N GLY A 421 20.12 -37.63 -40.60
CA GLY A 421 21.07 -38.43 -39.85
C GLY A 421 20.44 -39.67 -39.19
N ASN A 422 21.23 -40.33 -38.33
CA ASN A 422 20.79 -41.54 -37.62
C ASN A 422 19.62 -41.26 -36.69
N THR A 423 18.71 -42.24 -36.54
CA THR A 423 17.62 -42.17 -35.57
C THR A 423 18.14 -41.83 -34.18
N ILE A 424 17.57 -40.79 -33.57
CA ILE A 424 17.93 -40.40 -32.22
C ILE A 424 17.24 -41.36 -31.24
N ALA A 425 18.02 -42.09 -30.45
CA ALA A 425 17.52 -43.07 -29.50
C ALA A 425 16.55 -42.42 -28.48
N ASN A 426 15.51 -43.17 -28.09
CA ASN A 426 14.47 -42.75 -27.14
C ASN A 426 13.64 -41.52 -27.56
N LEU A 427 13.72 -41.05 -28.81
CA LEU A 427 12.90 -39.96 -29.32
C LEU A 427 11.85 -40.47 -30.32
N THR A 428 10.58 -40.11 -30.10
CA THR A 428 9.49 -40.38 -31.04
C THR A 428 8.88 -39.06 -31.57
N PRO A 429 9.05 -38.73 -32.86
CA PRO A 429 8.47 -37.53 -33.47
C PRO A 429 7.03 -37.77 -33.98
N ASN A 430 6.34 -36.68 -34.35
CA ASN A 430 4.97 -36.65 -34.89
C ASN A 430 3.89 -37.22 -33.95
N ILE A 431 4.03 -37.03 -32.64
CA ILE A 431 3.03 -37.46 -31.64
C ILE A 431 2.02 -36.34 -31.38
N ALA A 432 0.78 -36.52 -31.84
CA ALA A 432 -0.30 -35.57 -31.59
C ALA A 432 -0.54 -35.39 -30.07
N GLY A 433 -0.69 -34.14 -29.63
CA GLY A 433 -0.92 -33.82 -28.21
C GLY A 433 0.31 -33.95 -27.31
N ALA A 434 1.52 -34.10 -27.85
CA ALA A 434 2.75 -34.18 -27.05
C ALA A 434 3.14 -32.87 -26.34
N SER A 435 2.46 -31.76 -26.62
CA SER A 435 2.76 -30.48 -25.98
C SER A 435 2.54 -30.56 -24.47
N PRO A 436 3.54 -30.19 -23.65
CA PRO A 436 3.40 -30.10 -22.20
C PRO A 436 2.66 -28.84 -21.76
N GLY A 437 2.30 -27.94 -22.67
CA GLY A 437 1.75 -26.62 -22.33
C GLY A 437 2.80 -25.66 -21.78
N LEU A 438 2.40 -24.66 -21.00
CA LEU A 438 3.26 -23.61 -20.43
C LEU A 438 3.19 -23.57 -18.89
N PRO A 439 4.28 -23.19 -18.21
CA PRO A 439 4.33 -23.18 -16.75
C PRO A 439 3.46 -22.07 -16.11
N GLY A 440 3.20 -20.99 -16.84
CA GLY A 440 2.65 -19.76 -16.27
C GLY A 440 3.76 -18.75 -15.97
N VAL A 441 3.38 -17.47 -15.86
CA VAL A 441 4.30 -16.41 -15.46
C VAL A 441 4.11 -16.11 -13.98
N PRO A 442 5.20 -15.90 -13.22
CA PRO A 442 5.07 -15.43 -11.85
C PRO A 442 4.36 -14.08 -11.80
N TYR A 443 3.66 -13.81 -10.70
CA TYR A 443 3.06 -12.52 -10.42
C TYR A 443 3.72 -11.87 -9.21
N CYS A 444 4.12 -10.61 -9.37
CA CYS A 444 4.71 -9.79 -8.32
C CYS A 444 3.66 -8.83 -7.78
N ASN A 445 3.05 -9.18 -6.65
CA ASN A 445 2.18 -8.23 -5.97
C ASN A 445 3.02 -7.12 -5.31
N VAL A 446 2.99 -5.92 -5.89
CA VAL A 446 3.58 -4.72 -5.28
C VAL A 446 2.46 -3.73 -5.05
N SER A 447 2.11 -3.49 -3.79
CA SER A 447 1.18 -2.45 -3.36
C SER A 447 1.97 -1.31 -2.73
N ALA A 448 2.14 -0.21 -3.44
CA ALA A 448 2.73 1.01 -2.88
C ALA A 448 1.61 1.85 -2.24
N THR A 449 1.71 2.09 -0.93
CA THR A 449 0.84 3.03 -0.22
C THR A 449 1.61 4.31 -0.02
N THR A 450 1.08 5.44 -0.48
CA THR A 450 1.68 6.77 -0.25
C THR A 450 1.97 6.97 1.24
N VAL A 451 3.17 7.43 1.54
CA VAL A 451 3.65 7.70 2.89
C VAL A 451 3.35 9.14 3.24
N ASP A 452 2.55 9.34 4.29
CA ASP A 452 2.32 10.65 4.87
C ASP A 452 2.35 10.55 6.40
N VAL A 453 3.38 11.16 7.00
CA VAL A 453 3.54 11.20 8.46
C VAL A 453 2.67 12.27 9.13
N THR A 454 2.02 13.15 8.37
CA THR A 454 1.23 14.27 8.93
C THR A 454 0.12 13.79 9.87
N PRO A 455 -0.68 12.75 9.52
CA PRO A 455 -1.71 12.22 10.41
C PRO A 455 -1.16 11.56 11.68
N LEU A 456 0.12 11.16 11.69
CA LEU A 456 0.77 10.49 12.82
C LEU A 456 1.23 11.48 13.91
N LYS A 457 1.16 12.79 13.65
CA LYS A 457 1.56 13.85 14.60
C LYS A 457 0.85 13.75 15.95
N SER A 458 -0.42 13.35 15.98
CA SER A 458 -1.21 13.19 17.22
C SER A 458 -0.76 12.00 18.08
N GLN A 459 -0.12 11.01 17.47
CA GLN A 459 0.41 9.82 18.14
C GLN A 459 1.85 10.03 18.65
N ALA A 460 2.51 11.10 18.21
CA ALA A 460 3.86 11.43 18.63
C ALA A 460 3.94 11.82 20.11
N ASN A 461 5.13 11.70 20.71
CA ASN A 461 5.42 12.17 22.06
C ASN A 461 6.13 13.53 22.07
N TYR A 462 6.96 13.76 21.05
CA TYR A 462 7.75 14.97 20.90
C TYR A 462 7.59 15.48 19.46
N VAL A 463 7.02 16.68 19.34
CA VAL A 463 6.68 17.31 18.06
C VAL A 463 7.58 18.53 17.86
N PHE A 464 8.52 18.40 16.94
CA PHE A 464 9.42 19.47 16.50
C PHE A 464 8.79 20.19 15.31
N SER A 465 8.52 21.49 15.47
CA SER A 465 7.84 22.31 14.47
C SER A 465 8.40 23.72 14.42
N PHE A 466 8.06 24.49 13.38
CA PHE A 466 8.45 25.88 13.27
C PHE A 466 7.25 26.81 13.42
N SER A 467 7.40 27.85 14.24
CA SER A 467 6.50 29.00 14.26
C SER A 467 7.21 30.16 13.58
N GLY A 468 6.97 30.34 12.28
CA GLY A 468 7.82 31.19 11.45
C GLY A 468 9.22 30.58 11.33
N ASN A 469 10.25 31.30 11.79
CA ASN A 469 11.63 30.80 11.85
C ASN A 469 12.03 30.25 13.23
N THR A 470 11.13 30.28 14.20
CA THR A 470 11.43 29.87 15.57
C THR A 470 11.24 28.36 15.73
N PRO A 471 12.26 27.62 16.19
CA PRO A 471 12.13 26.19 16.47
C PRO A 471 11.32 25.97 17.75
N MET A 472 10.25 25.18 17.65
CA MET A 472 9.31 24.89 18.72
C MET A 472 9.26 23.39 19.01
N LEU A 473 9.15 23.04 20.29
CA LEU A 473 8.86 21.68 20.76
C LEU A 473 7.50 21.64 21.46
N THR A 474 6.65 20.71 21.08
CA THR A 474 5.46 20.31 21.86
C THR A 474 5.69 18.92 22.42
N ILE A 475 5.46 18.74 23.72
CA ILE A 475 5.52 17.45 24.42
C ILE A 475 4.08 16.98 24.63
N GLN A 476 3.79 15.71 24.39
CA GLN A 476 2.46 15.17 24.62
C GLN A 476 2.52 13.68 24.96
N ASN A 477 1.54 13.17 25.69
CA ASN A 477 1.50 11.77 26.11
C ASN A 477 2.76 11.32 26.90
N VAL A 478 3.41 12.20 27.67
CA VAL A 478 4.62 11.86 28.46
C VAL A 478 4.38 12.09 29.95
N LYS A 479 4.87 11.15 30.77
CA LYS A 479 4.94 11.29 32.24
C LYS A 479 6.36 11.06 32.74
N THR A 480 6.68 11.65 33.89
CA THR A 480 7.91 11.33 34.62
C THR A 480 7.80 9.96 35.28
N ALA A 481 8.92 9.40 35.75
CA ALA A 481 8.93 8.15 36.51
C ALA A 481 7.96 8.15 37.71
N ALA A 482 7.76 9.30 38.36
CA ALA A 482 6.83 9.50 39.47
C ALA A 482 5.35 9.61 39.04
N GLY A 483 5.05 9.54 37.73
CA GLY A 483 3.70 9.63 37.19
C GLY A 483 3.20 11.06 36.93
N THR A 484 4.04 12.08 37.15
CA THR A 484 3.71 13.48 36.87
C THR A 484 3.62 13.73 35.37
N THR A 485 2.51 14.28 34.90
CA THR A 485 2.35 14.69 33.50
C THR A 485 3.34 15.81 33.16
N VAL A 486 4.06 15.66 32.05
CA VAL A 486 4.95 16.71 31.55
C VAL A 486 4.12 17.79 30.86
N SER A 487 4.40 19.07 31.13
CA SER A 487 3.69 20.18 30.47
C SER A 487 3.90 20.14 28.95
N ALA A 488 2.84 20.46 28.20
CA ALA A 488 2.85 20.24 26.77
C ALA A 488 3.69 21.25 25.97
N GLY A 489 3.98 22.42 26.54
CA GLY A 489 4.57 23.54 25.80
C GLY A 489 3.50 24.40 25.10
N PRO A 490 3.83 25.08 23.98
CA PRO A 490 5.02 24.89 23.16
C PRO A 490 6.27 25.57 23.76
N TYR A 491 7.40 24.89 23.71
CA TYR A 491 8.69 25.38 24.16
C TYR A 491 9.47 25.98 22.99
N ASN A 492 9.91 27.22 23.11
CA ASN A 492 10.81 27.84 22.13
C ASN A 492 12.23 27.30 22.36
N LEU A 493 12.71 26.43 21.49
CA LEU A 493 14.01 25.76 21.65
C LEU A 493 15.21 26.72 21.46
N ALA A 494 15.01 27.87 20.82
CA ALA A 494 16.07 28.86 20.65
C ALA A 494 16.39 29.57 21.97
N THR A 495 15.41 29.71 22.87
CA THR A 495 15.54 30.46 24.12
C THR A 495 15.34 29.62 25.38
N THR A 496 14.67 28.48 25.28
CA THR A 496 14.38 27.59 26.42
C THR A 496 15.41 26.47 26.47
N ASP A 497 16.14 26.38 27.59
CA ASP A 497 17.04 25.26 27.84
C ASP A 497 16.27 24.06 28.43
N LEU A 498 16.13 23.01 27.63
CA LEU A 498 15.53 21.72 27.96
C LEU A 498 16.57 20.60 28.11
N ARG A 499 17.84 20.94 28.38
CA ARG A 499 18.84 19.93 28.78
C ARG A 499 18.38 19.17 30.02
N THR A 500 17.73 19.87 30.95
CA THR A 500 17.00 19.28 32.07
C THR A 500 15.53 19.69 32.03
N LEU A 501 14.66 18.80 32.50
CA LEU A 501 13.23 19.06 32.68
C LEU A 501 12.79 18.37 33.96
N LEU A 502 12.07 19.08 34.84
CA LEU A 502 11.61 18.54 36.13
C LEU A 502 12.72 17.84 36.94
N GLY A 503 13.96 18.37 36.89
CA GLY A 503 15.11 17.87 37.63
C GLY A 503 15.84 16.67 37.02
N ALA A 504 15.44 16.19 35.83
CA ALA A 504 16.09 15.07 35.14
C ALA A 504 16.62 15.48 33.77
N ASN A 505 17.67 14.78 33.29
CA ASN A 505 18.19 14.95 31.93
C ASN A 505 17.10 14.62 30.90
N PHE A 506 16.93 15.49 29.91
CA PHE A 506 15.85 15.38 28.93
C PHE A 506 16.39 15.38 27.49
N MET A 507 16.67 16.55 26.90
CA MET A 507 17.16 16.66 25.52
C MET A 507 18.48 17.42 25.44
N ILE A 508 19.58 16.69 25.59
CA ILE A 508 20.94 17.24 25.60
C ILE A 508 21.65 16.91 24.29
N CYS A 509 22.06 17.95 23.57
CA CYS A 509 22.80 17.88 22.32
C CYS A 509 24.07 18.75 22.38
N ASN A 510 24.78 18.79 21.26
CA ASN A 510 25.98 19.57 21.03
C ASN A 510 27.06 19.24 22.06
N TYR A 511 27.20 17.95 22.36
CA TYR A 511 28.16 17.40 23.32
C TYR A 511 27.95 17.90 24.75
N GLY A 512 26.70 18.18 25.15
CA GLY A 512 26.36 18.70 26.48
C GLY A 512 26.11 20.22 26.53
N ASN A 513 26.49 20.93 25.47
CA ASN A 513 26.54 22.39 25.49
C ASN A 513 25.19 23.05 25.25
N SER A 514 24.22 22.36 24.64
CA SER A 514 22.91 22.96 24.35
C SER A 514 21.77 21.96 24.34
N THR A 515 20.55 22.48 24.33
CA THR A 515 19.36 21.70 24.03
C THR A 515 19.32 21.27 22.57
N CYS A 516 18.75 20.10 22.31
CA CYS A 516 18.53 19.60 20.96
C CYS A 516 17.58 20.51 20.16
N GLY A 517 17.96 20.84 18.91
CA GLY A 517 17.15 21.67 18.02
C GLY A 517 17.23 23.19 18.25
N ASN A 518 18.09 23.67 19.17
CA ASN A 518 18.21 25.10 19.49
C ASN A 518 18.54 25.99 18.27
N GLY A 519 19.36 25.50 17.34
CA GLY A 519 19.76 26.23 16.12
C GLY A 519 19.02 25.80 14.85
N ALA A 520 17.91 25.07 14.96
CA ALA A 520 17.18 24.59 13.80
C ALA A 520 16.48 25.73 13.06
N THR A 521 16.42 25.65 11.74
CA THR A 521 15.72 26.60 10.87
C THR A 521 14.90 25.86 9.81
N PRO A 522 13.83 26.45 9.24
CA PRO A 522 13.04 25.78 8.20
C PRO A 522 13.86 25.35 6.96
N SER A 523 14.92 26.11 6.63
CA SER A 523 15.81 25.80 5.51
C SER A 523 16.92 24.80 5.86
N GLY A 524 17.45 24.86 7.09
CA GLY A 524 18.52 23.98 7.57
C GLY A 524 18.04 22.64 8.15
N GLY A 525 16.74 22.53 8.45
CA GLY A 525 16.16 21.37 9.11
C GLY A 525 16.58 21.22 10.57
N TRP A 526 16.33 20.03 11.12
CA TRP A 526 16.62 19.66 12.50
C TRP A 526 17.97 18.94 12.58
N ASN A 527 19.03 19.64 12.95
CA ASN A 527 20.35 19.03 13.13
C ASN A 527 20.60 18.68 14.61
N LEU A 528 20.52 17.39 14.93
CA LEU A 528 20.77 16.84 16.25
C LEU A 528 22.19 16.30 16.30
N THR A 529 23.14 17.18 16.59
CA THR A 529 24.57 16.82 16.72
C THR A 529 24.93 16.49 18.17
N GLY A 530 25.73 15.46 18.40
CA GLY A 530 26.35 15.16 19.70
C GLY A 530 25.33 14.93 20.82
N ILE A 531 24.37 14.02 20.59
CA ILE A 531 23.30 13.69 21.53
C ILE A 531 23.89 12.96 22.74
N THR A 532 23.64 13.45 23.96
CA THR A 532 24.09 12.80 25.21
C THR A 532 22.96 12.37 26.14
N ALA A 533 21.76 12.93 25.95
CA ALA A 533 20.53 12.45 26.58
C ALA A 533 19.35 12.73 25.65
N PHE A 534 18.48 11.75 25.49
CA PHE A 534 17.30 11.87 24.65
C PHE A 534 16.19 10.96 25.20
N PRO A 535 14.95 11.43 25.36
CA PRO A 535 13.91 10.66 26.00
C PRO A 535 13.30 9.64 25.01
N PRO A 536 12.83 8.48 25.48
CA PRO A 536 12.28 7.46 24.61
C PRO A 536 10.86 7.83 24.13
N GLY A 537 10.47 7.32 22.96
CA GLY A 537 9.14 7.52 22.38
C GLY A 537 9.16 7.97 20.92
N VAL A 538 8.03 8.46 20.42
CA VAL A 538 7.84 8.85 19.03
C VAL A 538 8.22 10.32 18.82
N LEU A 539 9.11 10.57 17.86
CA LEU A 539 9.57 11.89 17.44
C LEU A 539 8.90 12.24 16.12
N TRP A 540 8.33 13.43 16.02
CA TRP A 540 7.78 13.95 14.78
C TRP A 540 8.45 15.26 14.42
N PHE A 541 8.99 15.36 13.21
CA PHE A 541 9.72 16.51 12.70
C PHE A 541 9.01 17.13 11.50
N ASP A 542 8.72 18.43 11.60
CA ASP A 542 8.37 19.26 10.46
C ASP A 542 9.66 19.68 9.71
N GLY A 543 9.96 19.02 8.60
CA GLY A 543 11.16 19.22 7.81
C GLY A 543 12.19 18.11 7.99
N SER A 544 13.34 18.24 7.31
CA SER A 544 14.38 17.21 7.32
C SER A 544 15.06 17.13 8.69
N VAL A 545 15.49 15.94 9.08
CA VAL A 545 16.21 15.71 10.35
C VAL A 545 17.52 14.98 10.13
N THR A 546 18.56 15.40 10.85
CA THR A 546 19.89 14.81 10.83
C THR A 546 20.30 14.41 12.23
N PHE A 547 20.65 13.14 12.41
CA PHE A 547 21.30 12.61 13.62
C PHE A 547 22.79 12.50 13.36
N ASN A 548 23.57 13.28 14.11
CA ASN A 548 25.01 13.41 13.90
C ASN A 548 25.81 13.22 15.18
N GLY A 549 26.12 11.98 15.53
CA GLY A 549 26.84 11.67 16.77
C GLY A 549 25.92 11.51 17.97
N VAL A 550 26.07 10.37 18.63
CA VAL A 550 25.53 10.06 19.95
C VAL A 550 26.69 9.69 20.86
N GLN A 551 26.72 10.22 22.08
CA GLN A 551 27.81 10.04 23.02
C GLN A 551 27.27 9.71 24.41
N GLY A 552 27.88 8.73 25.07
CA GLY A 552 27.51 8.36 26.45
C GLY A 552 26.18 7.62 26.57
N MET A 553 25.53 7.28 25.45
CA MET A 553 24.34 6.42 25.40
C MET A 553 24.69 5.09 24.73
N SER A 554 23.98 4.02 25.10
CA SER A 554 24.16 2.69 24.47
C SER A 554 23.20 2.44 23.31
N ARG A 555 22.12 3.24 23.21
CA ARG A 555 21.09 3.15 22.16
C ARG A 555 20.23 4.42 22.15
N LEU A 556 19.52 4.63 21.05
CA LEU A 556 18.32 5.47 20.99
C LEU A 556 17.08 4.58 21.02
N THR A 557 16.02 4.98 21.73
CA THR A 557 14.76 4.23 21.79
C THR A 557 13.64 5.11 21.27
N ASN A 558 13.60 5.28 19.95
CA ASN A 558 12.73 6.24 19.29
C ASN A 558 12.20 5.73 17.95
N THR A 559 10.98 6.15 17.65
CA THR A 559 10.47 6.20 16.28
C THR A 559 10.75 7.60 15.74
N VAL A 560 11.31 7.70 14.53
CA VAL A 560 11.60 8.97 13.86
C VAL A 560 10.61 9.17 12.72
N LEU A 561 9.74 10.17 12.83
CA LEU A 561 8.79 10.58 11.79
C LEU A 561 9.24 11.92 11.20
N SER A 562 9.35 12.02 9.87
CA SER A 562 9.81 13.24 9.19
C SER A 562 8.94 13.59 7.98
N THR A 563 8.51 14.85 7.87
CA THR A 563 7.80 15.33 6.67
C THR A 563 8.72 15.53 5.45
N LYS A 564 10.04 15.36 5.62
CA LYS A 564 11.05 15.35 4.54
C LYS A 564 12.06 14.22 4.76
N ASP A 565 13.34 14.45 4.50
CA ASP A 565 14.39 13.43 4.55
C ASP A 565 14.90 13.18 5.99
N VAL A 566 15.43 11.98 6.21
CA VAL A 566 16.15 11.60 7.43
C VAL A 566 17.61 11.31 7.06
N THR A 567 18.55 11.89 7.80
CA THR A 567 19.99 11.64 7.64
C THR A 567 20.59 11.09 8.92
N LEU A 568 21.30 9.97 8.81
CA LEU A 568 22.02 9.31 9.89
C LEU A 568 23.53 9.25 9.53
N THR A 569 24.35 10.08 10.18
CA THR A 569 25.79 10.19 9.83
C THR A 569 26.63 9.09 10.48
N SER A 570 27.84 8.88 9.99
CA SER A 570 28.74 7.82 10.48
C SER A 570 29.46 8.10 11.80
N SER A 571 29.26 9.26 12.43
CA SER A 571 29.96 9.65 13.66
C SER A 571 29.19 9.23 14.90
N GLY A 572 29.88 8.75 15.96
CA GLY A 572 29.30 8.49 17.29
C GLY A 572 28.08 7.57 17.27
N MET A 573 28.16 6.43 16.60
CA MET A 573 27.00 5.63 16.27
C MET A 573 26.52 4.74 17.42
N VAL A 574 25.22 4.74 17.67
CA VAL A 574 24.54 3.78 18.55
C VAL A 574 23.33 3.20 17.80
N PRO A 575 22.88 1.99 18.12
CA PRO A 575 21.69 1.43 17.49
C PRO A 575 20.43 2.26 17.82
N LEU A 576 19.57 2.44 16.82
CA LEU A 576 18.23 3.02 16.97
C LEU A 576 17.21 1.89 17.12
N TYR A 577 16.53 1.84 18.26
CA TYR A 577 15.43 0.92 18.51
C TYR A 577 14.10 1.65 18.43
N SER A 578 13.19 1.16 17.61
CA SER A 578 11.78 1.50 17.73
C SER A 578 11.24 1.05 19.10
N PRO A 579 10.24 1.74 19.66
CA PRO A 579 9.72 1.48 21.01
C PRO A 579 9.42 0.01 21.33
N ASN A 580 8.73 -0.70 20.43
CA ASN A 580 8.31 -2.08 20.64
C ASN A 580 9.47 -3.08 20.46
N PHE A 581 10.49 -2.74 19.67
CA PHE A 581 11.71 -3.54 19.53
C PHE A 581 12.66 -3.35 20.72
N SER A 582 12.60 -2.21 21.41
CA SER A 582 13.38 -1.97 22.63
C SER A 582 12.82 -2.71 23.85
N GLY A 583 11.52 -3.00 23.83
CA GLY A 583 10.79 -3.67 24.90
C GLY A 583 10.45 -2.76 26.09
N TYR A 584 9.59 -3.25 26.98
CA TYR A 584 9.05 -2.49 28.10
C TYR A 584 10.14 -1.91 29.03
N SER A 585 11.17 -2.69 29.34
CA SER A 585 12.21 -2.28 30.30
C SER A 585 12.95 -1.03 29.85
N ASN A 586 13.28 -0.91 28.56
CA ASN A 586 14.01 0.25 28.03
C ASN A 586 13.09 1.42 27.68
N LEU A 587 11.82 1.16 27.36
CA LEU A 587 10.86 2.19 26.95
C LEU A 587 10.17 2.87 28.15
N CYS A 588 9.78 2.10 29.16
CA CYS A 588 8.80 2.53 30.15
C CYS A 588 9.40 2.80 31.54
N THR A 589 10.66 2.45 31.80
CA THR A 589 11.26 2.56 33.15
C THR A 589 12.17 3.77 33.35
N GLY A 590 12.42 4.56 32.29
CA GLY A 590 13.25 5.76 32.36
C GLY A 590 12.62 6.94 33.12
N SER A 591 13.40 8.01 33.28
CA SER A 591 12.98 9.27 33.92
C SER A 591 11.74 9.89 33.28
N PHE A 592 11.56 9.65 31.97
CA PHE A 592 10.38 10.00 31.20
C PHE A 592 9.92 8.78 30.42
N TYR A 593 8.60 8.57 30.33
CA TYR A 593 8.04 7.48 29.54
C TYR A 593 6.81 7.92 28.72
N PRO A 594 6.64 7.36 27.50
CA PRO A 594 5.47 7.62 26.65
C PRO A 594 4.25 6.84 27.15
N THR A 595 3.26 7.56 27.68
CA THR A 595 2.03 7.00 28.26
C THR A 595 1.12 6.28 27.26
N ASN A 596 1.19 6.65 25.98
CA ASN A 596 0.42 5.99 24.92
C ASN A 596 1.04 4.65 24.48
N LEU A 597 2.32 4.41 24.76
CA LEU A 597 3.02 3.17 24.37
C LEU A 597 3.25 2.22 25.56
N CYS A 598 3.03 2.69 26.78
CA CYS A 598 3.29 1.96 28.02
C CYS A 598 1.99 1.67 28.78
N ASN A 599 1.73 0.41 29.10
CA ASN A 599 0.69 -0.01 30.02
C ASN A 599 1.28 -0.38 31.38
N LYS A 600 1.48 0.63 32.23
CA LYS A 600 1.99 0.44 33.61
C LYS A 600 0.94 -0.09 34.59
N SER A 601 -0.34 -0.01 34.24
CA SER A 601 -1.45 -0.51 35.07
C SER A 601 -1.66 -2.02 34.95
N ALA A 602 -1.10 -2.67 33.93
CA ALA A 602 -1.15 -4.12 33.77
C ALA A 602 -0.30 -4.85 34.84
N SER A 603 -0.67 -6.10 35.13
CA SER A 603 0.10 -6.99 36.01
C SER A 603 0.42 -8.31 35.28
N PRO A 604 1.67 -8.55 34.86
CA PRO A 604 2.81 -7.63 34.95
C PRO A 604 2.68 -6.42 34.01
N PRO A 605 3.35 -5.28 34.31
CA PRO A 605 3.41 -4.13 33.41
C PRO A 605 3.96 -4.50 32.03
N GLY A 606 3.45 -3.84 30.98
CA GLY A 606 3.80 -4.18 29.60
C GLY A 606 3.67 -3.01 28.63
N LEU A 607 3.88 -3.31 27.34
CA LEU A 607 3.58 -2.37 26.26
C LEU A 607 2.06 -2.15 26.16
N ALA A 608 1.66 -1.00 25.60
CA ALA A 608 0.27 -0.74 25.30
C ALA A 608 -0.28 -1.79 24.33
N THR A 609 -1.49 -2.29 24.58
CA THR A 609 -2.16 -3.29 23.73
C THR A 609 -3.25 -2.63 22.90
N TRP A 610 -3.59 -3.24 21.78
CA TRP A 610 -4.68 -2.81 20.91
C TRP A 610 -5.35 -4.04 20.29
N THR A 611 -6.55 -3.86 19.74
CA THR A 611 -7.32 -4.94 19.11
C THR A 611 -7.54 -4.60 17.65
N ASP A 612 -7.27 -5.55 16.77
CA ASP A 612 -7.45 -5.38 15.33
C ASP A 612 -8.92 -5.51 14.90
N SER A 613 -9.19 -5.32 13.59
CA SER A 613 -10.52 -5.46 13.00
C SER A 613 -11.05 -6.90 13.03
N SER A 614 -10.21 -7.88 13.33
CA SER A 614 -10.53 -9.29 13.48
C SER A 614 -10.77 -9.70 14.94
N ASN A 615 -10.80 -8.73 15.87
CA ASN A 615 -10.87 -8.93 17.32
C ASN A 615 -9.67 -9.70 17.92
N VAL A 616 -8.50 -9.64 17.28
CA VAL A 616 -7.26 -10.18 17.81
C VAL A 616 -6.55 -9.10 18.63
N SER A 617 -6.15 -9.45 19.85
CA SER A 617 -5.37 -8.56 20.72
C SER A 617 -3.89 -8.63 20.37
N HIS A 618 -3.27 -7.48 20.20
CA HIS A 618 -1.85 -7.30 19.88
C HIS A 618 -1.14 -6.51 20.97
N SER A 619 0.15 -6.81 21.15
CA SER A 619 1.03 -6.08 22.07
C SER A 619 1.93 -5.09 21.33
N GLY A 620 1.98 -3.86 21.83
CA GLY A 620 2.68 -2.75 21.20
C GLY A 620 1.84 -2.10 20.11
N LEU A 621 1.65 -0.78 20.20
CA LEU A 621 0.96 -0.03 19.15
C LEU A 621 1.79 -0.03 17.85
N PRO A 622 1.17 -0.07 16.66
CA PRO A 622 1.90 -0.18 15.39
C PRO A 622 2.95 0.91 15.16
N ILE A 623 2.69 2.14 15.60
CA ILE A 623 3.67 3.25 15.52
C ILE A 623 4.97 2.94 16.27
N GLY A 624 4.91 2.10 17.32
CA GLY A 624 6.07 1.65 18.08
C GLY A 624 6.88 0.56 17.38
N ASN A 625 6.40 -0.01 16.27
CA ASN A 625 7.13 -0.97 15.44
C ASN A 625 7.99 -0.28 14.37
N ILE A 626 7.88 1.04 14.24
CA ILE A 626 8.55 1.83 13.20
C ILE A 626 9.81 2.45 13.79
N ALA A 627 10.96 2.20 13.17
CA ALA A 627 12.21 2.90 13.50
C ALA A 627 12.23 4.27 12.82
N ILE A 628 11.91 4.30 11.53
CA ILE A 628 11.91 5.52 10.70
C ILE A 628 10.74 5.48 9.74
N GLU A 629 9.95 6.55 9.70
CA GLU A 629 9.01 6.84 8.62
C GLU A 629 9.22 8.26 8.10
N ALA A 630 9.37 8.41 6.79
CA ALA A 630 9.70 9.69 6.19
C ALA A 630 8.92 9.89 4.89
N ASN A 631 8.32 11.07 4.70
CA ASN A 631 7.74 11.44 3.40
C ASN A 631 8.83 11.54 2.32
N GLY A 632 10.06 11.89 2.72
CA GLY A 632 11.27 11.89 1.89
C GLY A 632 12.05 10.57 1.98
N GLY A 633 13.36 10.65 1.75
CA GLY A 633 14.28 9.52 1.78
C GLY A 633 15.03 9.32 3.09
N LEU A 634 15.89 8.30 3.11
CA LEU A 634 16.84 8.01 4.18
C LEU A 634 18.26 8.03 3.62
N SER A 635 19.12 8.89 4.16
CA SER A 635 20.56 8.83 3.96
C SER A 635 21.22 8.24 5.20
N THR A 636 21.96 7.15 5.08
CA THR A 636 22.50 6.44 6.23
C THR A 636 23.85 5.79 5.95
N SER A 637 24.68 5.68 6.99
CA SER A 637 26.04 5.13 6.91
C SER A 637 26.36 4.36 8.19
N GLY A 638 26.40 3.03 8.12
CA GLY A 638 26.82 2.14 9.22
C GLY A 638 25.77 1.85 10.31
N TRP A 639 24.56 2.42 10.24
CA TRP A 639 23.62 2.39 11.38
C TRP A 639 23.00 1.01 11.55
N THR A 640 22.68 0.65 12.80
CA THR A 640 21.81 -0.50 13.08
C THR A 640 20.45 -0.01 13.55
N LEU A 641 19.40 -0.35 12.80
CA LEU A 641 18.03 0.05 13.04
C LEU A 641 17.21 -1.18 13.46
N TYR A 642 16.59 -1.15 14.64
CA TYR A 642 15.68 -2.21 15.12
C TYR A 642 14.24 -1.71 15.01
N GLY A 643 13.54 -2.19 13.99
CA GLY A 643 12.22 -1.69 13.62
C GLY A 643 12.06 -1.55 12.12
N ASN A 644 10.83 -1.34 11.68
CA ASN A 644 10.49 -1.18 10.28
C ASN A 644 10.87 0.22 9.78
N VAL A 645 11.31 0.31 8.52
CA VAL A 645 11.69 1.55 7.85
C VAL A 645 10.78 1.77 6.66
N ILE A 646 10.10 2.92 6.62
CA ILE A 646 9.07 3.24 5.61
C ILE A 646 9.38 4.60 4.98
N LEU A 647 9.66 4.64 3.69
CA LEU A 647 10.14 5.84 3.01
C LEU A 647 9.28 6.18 1.80
N GLY A 648 8.82 7.43 1.73
CA GLY A 648 8.22 8.01 0.54
C GLY A 648 9.25 8.21 -0.58
N GLY A 649 10.49 8.55 -0.22
CA GLY A 649 11.64 8.68 -1.11
C GLY A 649 12.59 7.48 -1.09
N LEU A 650 13.81 7.70 -1.56
CA LEU A 650 14.85 6.68 -1.73
C LEU A 650 15.65 6.42 -0.45
N VAL A 651 16.20 5.21 -0.32
CA VAL A 651 17.29 4.92 0.62
C VAL A 651 18.64 5.07 -0.06
N ASN A 652 19.57 5.78 0.59
CA ASN A 652 20.95 5.93 0.15
C ASN A 652 21.90 5.48 1.27
N THR A 653 22.75 4.51 0.95
CA THR A 653 23.78 3.98 1.87
C THR A 653 25.17 4.36 1.37
N SER A 654 25.96 5.06 2.18
CA SER A 654 27.35 5.41 1.86
C SER A 654 28.31 4.98 2.97
N GLY A 655 29.57 4.69 2.63
CA GLY A 655 30.65 4.42 3.60
C GLY A 655 30.62 3.04 4.27
N ALA A 656 29.58 2.72 5.04
CA ALA A 656 29.49 1.50 5.84
C ALA A 656 28.09 0.88 5.82
N THR A 657 28.03 -0.43 6.08
CA THR A 657 26.80 -1.23 5.94
C THR A 657 25.76 -0.82 6.95
N THR A 658 24.60 -0.42 6.44
CA THR A 658 23.41 -0.18 7.28
C THR A 658 22.69 -1.49 7.52
N ASN A 659 22.44 -1.81 8.79
CA ASN A 659 21.77 -3.02 9.24
C ASN A 659 20.36 -2.68 9.70
N ILE A 660 19.34 -3.31 9.11
CA ILE A 660 17.93 -3.15 9.49
C ILE A 660 17.44 -4.49 10.03
N LYS A 661 17.06 -4.50 11.31
CA LYS A 661 16.40 -5.60 12.00
C LYS A 661 14.89 -5.36 11.99
N GLY A 662 14.30 -5.53 10.81
CA GLY A 662 12.94 -5.11 10.47
C GLY A 662 12.74 -5.09 8.95
N SER A 663 11.55 -4.71 8.48
CA SER A 663 11.30 -4.54 7.04
C SER A 663 11.75 -3.17 6.53
N LEU A 664 11.98 -3.04 5.23
CA LEU A 664 12.23 -1.76 4.56
C LEU A 664 11.27 -1.58 3.36
N THR A 665 10.68 -0.40 3.24
CA THR A 665 9.85 0.01 2.10
C THR A 665 10.30 1.39 1.61
N THR A 666 10.46 1.57 0.30
CA THR A 666 11.00 2.82 -0.28
C THR A 666 10.37 3.17 -1.63
N GLY A 667 10.32 4.49 -1.92
CA GLY A 667 9.80 5.05 -3.18
C GLY A 667 8.27 5.26 -3.18
N ASN A 668 7.61 5.20 -2.02
CA ASN A 668 6.15 5.18 -1.95
C ASN A 668 5.46 6.49 -2.37
N ASN A 669 6.18 7.61 -2.38
CA ASN A 669 5.67 8.92 -2.82
C ASN A 669 6.14 9.29 -4.24
N GLY A 670 6.94 8.45 -4.88
CA GLY A 670 7.40 8.64 -6.25
C GLY A 670 8.27 7.50 -6.73
N SER A 671 7.93 6.93 -7.89
CA SER A 671 8.74 5.89 -8.52
C SER A 671 10.13 6.42 -8.83
N SER A 672 11.16 5.83 -8.22
CA SER A 672 12.53 6.26 -8.41
C SER A 672 13.51 5.11 -8.24
N THR A 673 14.65 5.19 -8.93
CA THR A 673 15.67 4.15 -8.92
C THR A 673 16.45 4.18 -7.61
N THR A 674 16.36 3.13 -6.80
CA THR A 674 17.21 2.96 -5.63
C THR A 674 18.54 2.37 -6.05
N THR A 675 19.66 2.99 -5.64
CA THR A 675 20.99 2.45 -5.87
C THR A 675 21.70 2.15 -4.56
N ILE A 676 22.10 0.89 -4.38
CA ILE A 676 22.97 0.47 -3.28
C ILE A 676 24.38 0.27 -3.83
N SER A 677 25.32 1.05 -3.29
CA SER A 677 26.73 1.08 -3.66
C SER A 677 27.62 0.67 -2.48
N GLN A 678 28.87 1.18 -2.40
CA GLN A 678 29.92 0.66 -1.51
C GLN A 678 29.56 0.57 -0.02
N GLY A 679 28.59 1.35 0.48
CA GLY A 679 28.13 1.23 1.87
C GLY A 679 27.48 -0.13 2.16
N GLY A 680 26.69 -0.66 1.22
CA GLY A 680 25.92 -1.89 1.42
C GLY A 680 24.72 -1.74 2.37
N ILE A 681 23.83 -2.73 2.33
CA ILE A 681 22.65 -2.82 3.19
C ILE A 681 22.41 -4.28 3.60
N ALA A 682 22.08 -4.48 4.87
CA ALA A 682 21.73 -5.78 5.42
C ALA A 682 20.35 -5.68 6.08
N ILE A 683 19.40 -6.49 5.64
CA ILE A 683 18.05 -6.58 6.18
C ILE A 683 17.87 -7.98 6.75
N ASP A 684 17.49 -8.06 8.01
CA ASP A 684 17.27 -9.30 8.73
C ASP A 684 15.94 -9.25 9.46
N VAL A 685 15.00 -10.08 9.01
CA VAL A 685 13.65 -10.17 9.58
C VAL A 685 13.48 -11.36 10.53
N SER A 686 14.54 -12.10 10.82
CA SER A 686 14.48 -13.34 11.62
C SER A 686 14.01 -13.16 13.05
N GLY A 687 14.32 -12.00 13.64
CA GLY A 687 13.93 -11.64 15.00
C GLY A 687 12.60 -10.89 15.09
N VAL A 688 11.90 -10.66 13.96
CA VAL A 688 10.66 -9.87 13.94
C VAL A 688 9.48 -10.76 14.30
N THR A 689 8.77 -10.41 15.38
CA THR A 689 7.54 -11.11 15.77
C THR A 689 6.36 -10.72 14.88
N THR A 690 5.27 -11.49 14.91
CA THR A 690 4.04 -11.16 14.18
C THR A 690 3.53 -9.76 14.53
N ASP A 691 3.46 -9.41 15.80
CA ASP A 691 3.02 -8.07 16.24
C ASP A 691 3.96 -6.97 15.75
N GLN A 692 5.27 -7.23 15.72
CA GLN A 692 6.29 -6.28 15.24
C GLN A 692 6.27 -6.05 13.73
N SER A 693 5.65 -6.95 12.97
CA SER A 693 5.46 -6.79 11.53
C SER A 693 4.33 -5.82 11.17
N ILE A 694 3.46 -5.46 12.12
CA ILE A 694 2.30 -4.61 11.88
C ILE A 694 2.72 -3.14 12.00
N THR A 695 2.79 -2.42 10.88
CA THR A 695 3.20 -1.00 10.86
C THR A 695 2.03 -0.03 10.82
N ASN A 696 0.88 -0.45 10.30
CA ASN A 696 -0.36 0.29 10.36
C ASN A 696 -1.42 -0.58 11.07
N PRO A 697 -2.21 -0.02 12.00
CA PRO A 697 -3.42 -0.72 12.41
C PRO A 697 -4.29 -0.89 11.14
N PRO A 698 -4.93 -2.04 10.91
CA PRO A 698 -5.97 -2.14 9.90
C PRO A 698 -7.02 -1.09 10.25
N THR A 699 -6.99 0.03 9.53
CA THR A 699 -8.03 1.02 9.64
C THR A 699 -9.31 0.35 9.19
N THR A 700 -10.41 0.64 9.88
CA THR A 700 -11.75 0.49 9.31
C THR A 700 -11.82 1.42 8.10
N SER A 701 -11.29 0.96 6.97
CA SER A 701 -11.37 1.66 5.71
C SER A 701 -12.83 1.65 5.26
N THR A 702 -13.52 2.74 5.56
CA THR A 702 -14.63 3.18 4.72
C THR A 702 -14.08 3.38 3.30
N GLY A 703 -14.30 2.39 2.44
CA GLY A 703 -14.08 2.48 1.01
C GLY A 703 -12.90 1.71 0.46
N SER A 704 -12.87 0.39 0.62
CA SER A 704 -12.31 -0.55 -0.36
C SER A 704 -12.88 -1.93 -0.09
N THR A 705 -13.83 -2.35 -0.92
CA THR A 705 -14.45 -3.68 -0.85
C THR A 705 -13.46 -4.75 -1.27
N SER A 706 -12.72 -5.30 -0.31
CA SER A 706 -12.18 -6.66 -0.40
C SER A 706 -13.34 -7.65 -0.30
N GLY A 707 -13.85 -8.06 -1.45
CA GLY A 707 -14.83 -9.14 -1.53
C GLY A 707 -14.15 -10.50 -1.32
N SER A 708 -14.23 -11.03 -0.10
CA SER A 708 -14.26 -12.47 0.16
C SER A 708 -15.58 -12.80 0.86
N GLY A 709 -16.19 -13.93 0.53
CA GLY A 709 -17.57 -14.27 0.89
C GLY A 709 -17.88 -14.20 2.40
N SER A 710 -18.60 -13.14 2.76
CA SER A 710 -19.57 -12.94 3.85
C SER A 710 -19.23 -13.47 5.26
N SER A 711 -18.31 -12.78 5.94
CA SER A 711 -18.67 -12.24 7.26
C SER A 711 -19.17 -10.80 7.05
N THR A 712 -20.48 -10.64 6.87
CA THR A 712 -21.03 -9.28 6.82
C THR A 712 -20.87 -8.73 8.23
N GLN A 713 -20.13 -7.63 8.42
CA GLN A 713 -20.10 -6.94 9.70
C GLN A 713 -21.50 -6.36 9.96
N ALA A 714 -21.93 -6.29 11.22
CA ALA A 714 -23.17 -5.60 11.56
C ALA A 714 -23.08 -4.16 11.03
N THR A 715 -23.97 -3.72 10.14
CA THR A 715 -23.91 -2.38 9.55
C THR A 715 -25.25 -1.66 9.66
N THR A 716 -25.19 -0.39 10.07
CA THR A 716 -26.30 0.56 10.06
C THR A 716 -26.02 1.64 9.02
N ARG A 717 -26.86 1.75 8.00
CA ARG A 717 -26.72 2.76 6.93
C ARG A 717 -28.00 3.55 6.77
N VAL A 718 -27.88 4.83 6.44
CA VAL A 718 -29.03 5.65 6.02
C VAL A 718 -29.43 5.22 4.61
N ARG A 719 -30.69 4.76 4.44
CA ARG A 719 -31.24 4.35 3.15
C ARG A 719 -31.71 5.54 2.35
N TRP A 720 -32.45 6.43 3.00
CA TRP A 720 -32.97 7.66 2.44
C TRP A 720 -33.40 8.59 3.58
N VAL A 721 -33.47 9.87 3.26
CA VAL A 721 -33.91 10.95 4.14
C VAL A 721 -34.99 11.73 3.41
N ARG A 722 -36.04 12.13 4.13
CA ARG A 722 -37.00 13.13 3.62
C ARG A 722 -37.14 14.25 4.64
N ALA A 723 -37.11 15.49 4.16
CA ALA A 723 -37.51 16.64 4.96
C ALA A 723 -39.05 16.70 5.05
N TYR A 724 -39.56 17.17 6.18
CA TYR A 724 -40.98 17.46 6.38
C TYR A 724 -41.30 18.93 6.16
#